data_AF-A0AAN7TWX9-F1
#
_entry.id   AF-A0AAN7TWX9-F1
#
_cell.length_a   1.000
_cell.length_b   1.000
_cell.length_c   1.000
_cell.angle_alpha   90.00
_cell.angle_beta   90.00
_cell.angle_gamma   90.00
#
_symmetry.space_group_name_H-M   'P 1'
#
loop_
_entity.id
_entity.type
_entity.pdbx_description
1 polymer ?
#
loop_
_entity_poly.entity_id
_entity_poly.type
_entity_poly.pdbx_seq_one_letter_code
_entity_poly.pdbx_strand_id
1 'polypeptide(L)'
;MNDNYKYYKLVFCNKVLSNIIWRYVYILNDQYYGHFKSFTRCVNYEQASLEWILKNKKYELLRYKINSNYKFIENDEGFSYVWVKKLVELLTSEQEKENDLVLLQKFYKNNLDILKKCKFSHSSTQFMDIGLLEFSIHTQSIDFLKLVYGDNYNDNNKIQKSTSENRGLLDLSLKLGNLDIIKFVHKDMGVILENKTMALYYSMLSENRSTVVHYLLDEIKYKPQIEKEYPFKTVDKFFLNLMKLEFTLFKRLYELGSPLFFNNNNLKGLSNHFNDIFELEEKRKPFNQFLNFFQNCIFLSAILSKSKKDIKRNSLLLKKIKYLIKFNNNNNNNNNNNNNNNNNNNNNNNNNNNNNNNNNNNNNNNNNNNNNNNNNNNNNNNNNNNNNNNNNNNNNNNNNNNNNNNNNNNNQNNDEYIDNNIYNLEQHEYINIKKDEIEKEKEKEKENEKEKEKEITNKNGKWFSNLLKSKSKSTTTTTTTNTIIKSEKLGITSLFNYDKFSTINYYSFNLEREIKRIYLFDYLEKEKEHFMPKESYLLMVIDFKRKYQENEFLKDSLFLNLNGCYESLFIASIHHADYKLLEFDSFNYDERSKYLDLLKNAINSFFYKNRSLNIEYFSLAQKDIEKQIKYLDCIYRLKIYKNEPVLAIFKEIVSSKYYSTQHADSLATVIKNNNIGLFSAEVFSHNREIFKHFYQNYKELFEWTSENIANFVVRNGDIGFIEFLHYNGISKLDSAIDFCQSLKVAEFMIKLGYSFTRNSLNLISNLDSSGETFSLFEYAFNFLQGTFTKIDETIEGTPQLTENLIPIFSIARNYRCHKFIEDKVLLGTIQPSYINILSSYPKRMNILTMEKLLPYFDSLYDINNVLNTFNYEIIAAFINEYKRNYENKRYKLQINRPTFIKIMKLNDSFKIRSLIQENINNKNLSVN
;
A
#
# COMPACT_ATOMS: atom_id res chain seq x y z
N MET A 1 -30.53 25.82 35.91
CA MET A 1 -29.10 25.54 36.22
C MET A 1 -28.77 25.61 37.71
N ASN A 2 -29.34 26.54 38.50
CA ASN A 2 -29.03 26.64 39.94
C ASN A 2 -29.42 25.41 40.79
N ASP A 3 -30.52 24.73 40.47
CA ASP A 3 -30.92 23.54 41.25
C ASP A 3 -30.00 22.34 41.00
N ASN A 4 -29.55 22.13 39.76
CA ASN A 4 -28.59 21.06 39.44
C ASN A 4 -27.26 21.26 40.18
N TYR A 5 -26.78 22.50 40.29
CA TYR A 5 -25.55 22.79 41.04
C TYR A 5 -25.72 22.54 42.55
N LYS A 6 -26.90 22.84 43.11
CA LYS A 6 -27.26 22.52 44.51
C LYS A 6 -27.27 21.01 44.75
N TYR A 7 -27.83 20.22 43.84
CA TYR A 7 -27.82 18.76 43.93
C TYR A 7 -26.42 18.17 43.75
N TYR A 8 -25.60 18.69 42.83
CA TYR A 8 -24.20 18.30 42.70
C TYR A 8 -23.40 18.58 43.98
N LYS A 9 -23.60 19.74 44.61
CA LYS A 9 -22.93 20.09 45.87
C LYS A 9 -23.32 19.15 47.00
N LEU A 10 -24.61 18.76 47.09
CA LEU A 10 -25.08 17.79 48.09
C LEU A 10 -24.48 16.38 47.86
N VAL A 11 -24.36 15.95 46.61
CA VAL A 11 -23.73 14.67 46.23
C VAL A 11 -22.24 14.66 46.55
N PHE A 12 -21.51 15.75 46.25
CA PHE A 12 -20.07 15.84 46.47
C PHE A 12 -19.65 16.20 47.91
N CYS A 13 -20.54 16.79 48.71
CA CYS A 13 -20.32 16.98 50.15
C CYS A 13 -20.54 15.70 50.96
N ASN A 14 -21.19 14.68 50.38
CA ASN A 14 -21.31 13.37 51.01
C ASN A 14 -20.11 12.49 50.62
N LYS A 15 -19.15 12.35 51.54
CA LYS A 15 -17.91 11.60 51.34
C LYS A 15 -18.15 10.14 50.94
N VAL A 16 -19.20 9.50 51.46
CA VAL A 16 -19.55 8.12 51.15
C VAL A 16 -20.08 8.02 49.73
N LEU A 17 -21.01 8.89 49.36
CA LEU A 17 -21.59 8.91 48.00
C LEU A 17 -20.53 9.26 46.95
N SER A 18 -19.63 10.20 47.26
CA SER A 18 -18.51 10.57 46.38
C SER A 18 -17.55 9.40 46.14
N ASN A 19 -17.23 8.63 47.18
CA ASN A 19 -16.37 7.45 47.03
C ASN A 19 -17.05 6.34 46.21
N ILE A 20 -18.37 6.17 46.37
CA ILE A 20 -19.16 5.20 45.59
C ILE A 20 -19.18 5.62 44.12
N ILE A 21 -19.49 6.88 43.83
CA ILE A 21 -19.50 7.43 42.46
C ILE A 21 -18.10 7.30 41.84
N TRP A 22 -17.04 7.66 42.57
CA TRP A 22 -15.66 7.51 42.09
C TRP A 22 -15.34 6.06 41.75
N ARG A 23 -15.73 5.10 42.60
CA ARG A 23 -15.49 3.67 42.37
C ARG A 23 -16.26 3.12 41.16
N TYR A 24 -17.52 3.54 40.96
CA TYR A 24 -18.28 3.15 39.78
C TYR A 24 -17.76 3.80 38.50
N VAL A 25 -17.35 5.06 38.54
CA VAL A 25 -16.71 5.74 37.41
C VAL A 25 -15.36 5.09 37.08
N TYR A 26 -14.59 4.68 38.10
CA TYR A 26 -13.34 3.94 37.93
C TYR A 26 -13.59 2.58 37.25
N ILE A 27 -14.57 1.80 37.73
CA ILE A 27 -14.92 0.49 37.16
C ILE A 27 -15.48 0.62 35.73
N LEU A 28 -16.36 1.60 35.48
CA LEU A 28 -16.90 1.84 34.14
C LEU A 28 -15.80 2.26 33.15
N ASN A 29 -14.85 3.08 33.60
CA ASN A 29 -13.68 3.41 32.79
C ASN A 29 -12.81 2.17 32.55
N ASP A 30 -12.59 1.32 33.55
CA ASP A 30 -11.80 0.08 33.38
C ASP A 30 -12.46 -0.88 32.37
N GLN A 31 -13.79 -1.00 32.38
CA GLN A 31 -14.55 -1.88 31.48
C GLN A 31 -14.65 -1.37 30.03
N TYR A 32 -14.70 -0.05 29.80
CA TYR A 32 -14.80 0.50 28.44
C TYR A 32 -13.46 0.52 27.68
N TYR A 33 -12.32 0.42 28.35
CA TYR A 33 -11.00 0.63 27.74
C TYR A 33 -10.11 -0.60 27.59
N GLY A 34 -10.51 -1.78 28.07
CA GLY A 34 -9.94 -3.08 27.70
C GLY A 34 -8.53 -3.38 28.25
N HIS A 35 -8.31 -4.63 28.68
CA HIS A 35 -7.10 -5.13 29.36
C HIS A 35 -5.78 -5.15 28.54
N PHE A 36 -5.68 -4.48 27.39
CA PHE A 36 -4.47 -4.51 26.57
C PHE A 36 -3.69 -3.19 26.61
N LYS A 37 -2.53 -3.25 27.27
CA LYS A 37 -1.33 -2.38 27.20
C LYS A 37 -1.55 -0.87 27.00
N SER A 38 -1.20 -0.14 28.07
CA SER A 38 -1.13 1.32 28.26
C SER A 38 -2.44 1.99 28.65
N PHE A 39 -2.65 2.12 29.97
CA PHE A 39 -3.56 3.14 30.49
C PHE A 39 -3.14 4.50 29.90
N THR A 40 -3.96 5.09 29.03
CA THR A 40 -3.84 6.51 28.74
C THR A 40 -4.21 7.22 30.04
N ARG A 41 -3.17 7.68 30.75
CA ARG A 41 -3.25 8.43 32.01
C ARG A 41 -4.45 9.39 31.90
N CYS A 42 -5.44 9.25 32.79
CA CYS A 42 -6.53 10.21 32.89
C CYS A 42 -5.89 11.57 33.17
N VAL A 43 -5.97 12.47 32.20
CA VAL A 43 -5.51 13.86 32.34
C VAL A 43 -6.67 14.69 32.85
N ASN A 44 -6.41 15.56 33.82
CA ASN A 44 -7.43 16.52 34.23
C ASN A 44 -7.71 17.52 33.10
N TYR A 45 -8.76 18.33 33.23
CA TYR A 45 -9.18 19.29 32.20
C TYR A 45 -8.02 20.19 31.74
N GLU A 46 -7.20 20.69 32.67
CA GLU A 46 -6.07 21.59 32.37
C GLU A 46 -4.88 20.87 31.71
N GLN A 47 -4.64 19.61 32.08
CA GLN A 47 -3.60 18.74 31.53
C GLN A 47 -3.96 18.14 30.17
N ALA A 48 -5.24 18.19 29.77
CA ALA A 48 -5.68 17.66 28.49
C ALA A 48 -5.15 18.52 27.33
N SER A 49 -3.97 18.16 26.84
CA SER A 49 -3.32 18.81 25.71
C SER A 49 -4.09 18.68 24.42
N LEU A 50 -3.79 19.55 23.45
CA LEU A 50 -4.37 19.44 22.10
C LEU A 50 -4.05 18.08 21.46
N GLU A 51 -2.80 17.61 21.60
CA GLU A 51 -2.39 16.26 21.18
C GLU A 51 -3.25 15.19 21.85
N TRP A 52 -3.32 15.20 23.19
CA TRP A 52 -4.00 14.16 23.93
C TRP A 52 -5.47 14.09 23.52
N ILE A 53 -6.13 15.25 23.37
CA ILE A 53 -7.53 15.35 22.95
C ILE A 53 -7.73 14.71 21.56
N LEU A 54 -6.88 15.06 20.57
CA LEU A 54 -6.99 14.56 19.20
C LEU A 54 -6.54 13.11 19.02
N LYS A 55 -5.59 12.64 19.84
CA LYS A 55 -5.10 11.26 19.87
C LYS A 55 -6.15 10.30 20.45
N ASN A 56 -6.85 10.75 21.49
CA ASN A 56 -7.90 9.98 22.17
C ASN A 56 -9.32 10.27 21.63
N LYS A 57 -9.44 11.01 20.51
CA LYS A 57 -10.70 11.36 19.85
C LYS A 57 -11.74 11.99 20.80
N LYS A 58 -11.31 12.84 21.73
CA LYS A 58 -12.19 13.50 22.72
C LYS A 58 -12.74 14.83 22.18
N TYR A 59 -13.45 14.79 21.05
CA TYR A 59 -13.85 16.00 20.31
C TYR A 59 -14.82 16.91 21.08
N GLU A 60 -15.72 16.35 21.91
CA GLU A 60 -16.59 17.15 22.78
C GLU A 60 -15.79 18.01 23.77
N LEU A 61 -14.72 17.46 24.34
CA LEU A 61 -13.81 18.21 25.21
C LEU A 61 -13.08 19.31 24.44
N LEU A 62 -12.70 19.05 23.18
CA LEU A 62 -12.12 20.07 22.31
C LEU A 62 -13.10 21.23 22.09
N ARG A 63 -14.33 20.93 21.69
CA ARG A 63 -15.39 21.92 21.44
C ARG A 63 -15.68 22.74 22.69
N TYR A 64 -15.75 22.08 23.85
CA TYR A 64 -15.94 22.76 25.14
C TYR A 64 -14.76 23.69 25.48
N LYS A 65 -13.51 23.24 25.31
CA LYS A 65 -12.32 24.08 25.53
C LYS A 65 -12.32 25.31 24.62
N ILE A 66 -12.61 25.12 23.34
CA ILE A 66 -12.66 26.22 22.37
C ILE A 66 -13.77 27.22 22.74
N ASN A 67 -14.96 26.73 23.10
CA ASN A 67 -16.09 27.58 23.49
C ASN A 67 -15.88 28.34 24.80
N SER A 68 -15.10 27.79 25.73
CA SER A 68 -14.73 28.44 26.99
C SER A 68 -13.55 29.42 26.86
N ASN A 69 -13.14 29.74 25.62
CA ASN A 69 -11.97 30.56 25.31
C ASN A 69 -10.66 30.06 25.94
N TYR A 70 -10.52 28.74 26.08
CA TYR A 70 -9.33 28.13 26.64
C TYR A 70 -8.10 28.41 25.75
N LYS A 71 -7.06 28.99 26.36
CA LYS A 71 -5.73 29.13 25.74
C LYS A 71 -4.93 27.87 26.05
N PHE A 72 -4.51 27.17 25.01
CA PHE A 72 -3.57 26.07 25.19
C PHE A 72 -2.18 26.62 25.57
N ILE A 73 -1.29 25.80 26.10
CA ILE A 73 0.00 26.25 26.64
C ILE A 73 1.07 26.11 25.55
N GLU A 74 1.99 27.09 25.44
CA GLU A 74 3.06 27.11 24.41
C GLU A 74 4.00 25.89 24.50
N ASN A 75 4.26 25.37 25.70
CA ASN A 75 5.08 24.19 25.95
C ASN A 75 4.36 22.86 25.71
N ASP A 76 3.11 22.91 25.24
CA ASP A 76 2.33 21.73 24.98
C ASP A 76 2.76 21.12 23.64
N GLU A 77 3.29 19.89 23.65
CA GLU A 77 3.66 19.12 22.43
C GLU A 77 2.51 19.06 21.40
N GLY A 78 1.28 19.35 21.86
CA GLY A 78 0.08 19.49 21.07
C GLY A 78 0.08 20.60 20.01
N PHE A 79 0.97 21.59 20.04
CA PHE A 79 1.07 22.63 18.99
C PHE A 79 2.04 22.27 17.86
N SER A 80 2.19 20.96 17.58
CA SER A 80 2.92 20.48 16.41
C SER A 80 2.13 20.66 15.12
N TYR A 81 2.83 20.68 13.98
CA TYR A 81 2.22 20.71 12.63
C TYR A 81 1.11 19.66 12.49
N VAL A 82 1.34 18.43 12.97
CA VAL A 82 0.43 17.30 12.80
C VAL A 82 -0.90 17.55 13.51
N TRP A 83 -0.85 18.04 14.75
CA TRP A 83 -2.04 18.19 15.59
C TRP A 83 -2.85 19.42 15.24
N VAL A 84 -2.19 20.56 14.97
CA VAL A 84 -2.92 21.75 14.53
C VAL A 84 -3.56 21.50 13.16
N LYS A 85 -2.88 20.83 12.23
CA LYS A 85 -3.46 20.46 10.94
C LYS A 85 -4.68 19.56 11.11
N LYS A 86 -4.59 18.53 11.95
CA LYS A 86 -5.71 17.62 12.25
C LYS A 86 -6.89 18.32 12.91
N LEU A 87 -6.65 19.31 13.78
CA LEU A 87 -7.72 20.14 14.35
C LEU A 87 -8.41 20.97 13.27
N VAL A 88 -7.64 21.61 12.38
CA VAL A 88 -8.21 22.42 11.30
C VAL A 88 -9.05 21.52 10.38
N GLU A 89 -8.52 20.37 9.96
CA GLU A 89 -9.24 19.38 9.15
C GLU A 89 -10.56 18.92 9.81
N LEU A 90 -10.54 18.68 11.13
CA LEU A 90 -11.72 18.30 11.90
C LEU A 90 -12.79 19.39 11.88
N LEU A 91 -12.40 20.64 12.18
CA LEU A 91 -13.29 21.79 12.26
C LEU A 91 -13.70 22.37 10.89
N THR A 92 -13.15 21.86 9.79
CA THR A 92 -13.53 22.27 8.43
C THR A 92 -14.17 21.14 7.64
N SER A 93 -14.48 20.02 8.30
CA SER A 93 -15.15 18.88 7.68
C SER A 93 -16.62 19.20 7.36
N GLU A 94 -17.19 18.58 6.32
CA GLU A 94 -18.46 19.03 5.75
C GLU A 94 -19.72 18.76 6.60
N GLN A 95 -19.61 17.97 7.66
CA GLN A 95 -20.79 17.45 8.37
C GLN A 95 -21.49 18.51 9.24
N GLU A 96 -20.79 19.55 9.72
CA GLU A 96 -21.35 20.59 10.62
C GLU A 96 -20.75 22.00 10.36
N LYS A 97 -20.62 22.38 9.08
CA LYS A 97 -19.83 23.54 8.62
C LYS A 97 -20.03 24.85 9.40
N GLU A 98 -21.27 25.23 9.73
CA GLU A 98 -21.53 26.57 10.30
C GLU A 98 -21.04 26.70 11.75
N ASN A 99 -21.37 25.72 12.61
CA ASN A 99 -20.94 25.72 14.00
C ASN A 99 -19.43 25.50 14.14
N ASP A 100 -18.85 24.62 13.31
CA ASP A 100 -17.43 24.31 13.38
C ASP A 100 -16.55 25.46 12.84
N LEU A 101 -17.03 26.25 11.87
CA LEU A 101 -16.31 27.44 11.43
C LEU A 101 -16.23 28.49 12.54
N VAL A 102 -17.31 28.69 13.31
CA VAL A 102 -17.30 29.57 14.49
C VAL A 102 -16.31 29.06 15.54
N LEU A 103 -16.23 27.74 15.75
CA LEU A 103 -15.24 27.14 16.64
C LEU A 103 -13.81 27.35 16.13
N LEU A 104 -13.55 27.18 14.84
CA LEU A 104 -12.24 27.42 14.24
C LEU A 104 -11.80 28.87 14.44
N GLN A 105 -12.71 29.83 14.22
CA GLN A 105 -12.46 31.26 14.47
C GLN A 105 -12.12 31.54 15.93
N LYS A 106 -12.88 30.96 16.87
CA LYS A 106 -12.61 31.09 18.31
C LYS A 106 -11.25 30.47 18.67
N PHE A 107 -10.96 29.26 18.19
CA PHE A 107 -9.68 28.60 18.43
C PHE A 107 -8.52 29.45 17.94
N TYR A 108 -8.61 29.93 16.70
CA TYR A 108 -7.59 30.77 16.08
C TYR A 108 -7.33 32.05 16.86
N LYS A 109 -8.40 32.82 17.17
CA LYS A 109 -8.29 34.07 17.94
C LYS A 109 -7.70 33.86 19.33
N ASN A 110 -8.13 32.80 20.03
CA ASN A 110 -7.68 32.55 21.40
C ASN A 110 -6.23 32.07 21.48
N ASN A 111 -5.70 31.46 20.40
CA ASN A 111 -4.36 30.86 20.37
C ASN A 111 -3.42 31.55 19.36
N LEU A 112 -3.77 32.75 18.86
CA LEU A 112 -3.03 33.46 17.81
C LEU A 112 -1.56 33.69 18.17
N ASP A 113 -1.30 34.15 19.40
CA ASP A 113 0.07 34.43 19.88
C ASP A 113 0.94 33.17 19.86
N ILE A 114 0.36 32.02 20.19
CA ILE A 114 1.05 30.73 20.19
C ILE A 114 1.28 30.28 18.75
N LEU A 115 0.25 30.33 17.91
CA LEU A 115 0.35 29.97 16.50
C LEU A 115 1.39 30.81 15.73
N LYS A 116 1.58 32.09 16.08
CA LYS A 116 2.63 32.95 15.50
C LYS A 116 4.04 32.58 15.96
N LYS A 117 4.19 32.05 17.18
CA LYS A 117 5.49 31.60 17.72
C LYS A 117 5.85 30.17 17.33
N CYS A 118 4.85 29.35 16.99
CA CYS A 118 5.04 27.97 16.59
C CYS A 118 5.89 27.87 15.33
N LYS A 119 7.02 27.17 15.46
CA LYS A 119 7.80 26.69 14.33
C LYS A 119 7.20 25.39 13.83
N PHE A 120 6.28 25.50 12.87
CA PHE A 120 5.70 24.32 12.25
C PHE A 120 6.81 23.63 11.43
N SER A 121 7.21 22.43 11.85
CA SER A 121 8.15 21.59 11.11
C SER A 121 7.46 20.29 10.74
N HIS A 122 7.66 19.83 9.50
CA HIS A 122 7.12 18.57 9.05
C HIS A 122 8.14 17.84 8.17
N SER A 123 8.50 16.63 8.57
CA SER A 123 9.54 15.81 7.93
C SER A 123 9.28 15.58 6.44
N SER A 124 8.02 15.51 6.00
CA SER A 124 7.70 15.32 4.58
C SER A 124 7.86 16.58 3.72
N THR A 125 7.90 17.76 4.32
CA THR A 125 7.95 19.03 3.58
C THR A 125 9.37 19.47 3.26
N GLN A 126 10.39 18.83 3.85
CA GLN A 126 11.81 19.23 3.81
C GLN A 126 12.11 20.63 4.38
N PHE A 127 11.09 21.42 4.69
CA PHE A 127 11.22 22.73 5.32
C PHE A 127 11.36 22.58 6.83
N MET A 128 12.45 23.13 7.36
CA MET A 128 12.61 23.44 8.78
C MET A 128 11.97 24.83 8.96
N ASP A 129 10.90 24.91 9.75
CA ASP A 129 10.20 26.15 10.11
C ASP A 129 9.37 26.79 8.97
N ILE A 130 8.14 26.30 8.73
CA ILE A 130 7.16 27.01 7.89
C ILE A 130 6.38 28.05 8.70
N GLY A 131 6.11 29.20 8.08
CA GLY A 131 5.33 30.28 8.69
C GLY A 131 3.84 29.93 8.83
N LEU A 132 3.10 30.67 9.66
CA LEU A 132 1.66 30.42 9.89
C LEU A 132 0.82 30.52 8.60
N LEU A 133 1.20 31.42 7.69
CA LEU A 133 0.53 31.58 6.39
C LEU A 133 0.76 30.38 5.47
N GLU A 134 2.00 29.90 5.35
CA GLU A 134 2.34 28.67 4.61
C GLU A 134 1.67 27.44 5.23
N PHE A 135 1.69 27.36 6.58
CA PHE A 135 1.01 26.32 7.32
C PHE A 135 -0.50 26.30 7.01
N SER A 136 -1.14 27.47 6.92
CA SER A 136 -2.56 27.55 6.60
C SER A 136 -2.88 26.95 5.22
N ILE A 137 -2.00 27.10 4.22
CA ILE A 137 -2.11 26.44 2.91
C ILE A 137 -1.94 24.92 3.07
N HIS A 138 -0.99 24.47 3.90
CA HIS A 138 -0.79 23.04 4.20
C HIS A 138 -1.98 22.35 4.87
N THR A 139 -2.84 23.09 5.57
CA THR A 139 -4.08 22.55 6.15
C THR A 139 -5.13 22.17 5.10
N GLN A 140 -5.00 22.66 3.86
CA GLN A 140 -5.99 22.49 2.80
C GLN A 140 -7.40 23.03 3.15
N SER A 141 -7.51 23.88 4.18
CA SER A 141 -8.73 24.60 4.54
C SER A 141 -8.69 26.04 4.04
N ILE A 142 -9.57 26.36 3.09
CA ILE A 142 -9.71 27.73 2.57
C ILE A 142 -10.18 28.70 3.65
N ASP A 143 -11.01 28.25 4.58
CA ASP A 143 -11.53 29.07 5.68
C ASP A 143 -10.41 29.43 6.65
N PHE A 144 -9.55 28.48 6.99
CA PHE A 144 -8.40 28.76 7.86
C PHE A 144 -7.39 29.70 7.20
N LEU A 145 -7.13 29.53 5.89
CA LEU A 145 -6.30 30.46 5.13
C LEU A 145 -6.88 31.88 5.11
N LYS A 146 -8.19 32.03 4.89
CA LYS A 146 -8.88 33.33 4.93
C LYS A 146 -8.75 34.00 6.30
N LEU A 147 -8.87 33.21 7.39
CA LEU A 147 -8.69 33.72 8.75
C LEU A 147 -7.26 34.21 8.99
N VAL A 148 -6.27 33.40 8.62
CA VAL A 148 -4.84 33.77 8.77
C VAL A 148 -4.47 34.98 7.93
N TYR A 149 -4.99 35.07 6.71
CA TYR A 149 -4.75 36.22 5.82
C TYR A 149 -5.43 37.49 6.32
N GLY A 150 -6.70 37.42 6.75
CA GLY A 150 -7.46 38.57 7.24
C GLY A 150 -6.84 39.24 8.47
N ASP A 151 -6.31 38.43 9.40
CA ASP A 151 -5.62 38.95 10.59
C ASP A 151 -4.29 39.65 10.24
N ASN A 152 -3.58 39.19 9.21
CA ASN A 152 -2.39 39.86 8.71
C ASN A 152 -2.70 41.15 7.93
N TYR A 153 -3.89 41.26 7.32
CA TYR A 153 -4.25 42.40 6.49
C TYR A 153 -4.73 43.62 7.29
N ASN A 154 -5.38 43.41 8.44
CA ASN A 154 -5.92 44.49 9.26
C ASN A 154 -4.85 45.37 9.95
N ASP A 155 -3.58 44.95 9.95
CA ASP A 155 -2.43 45.78 10.32
C ASP A 155 -2.07 46.74 9.16
N ASN A 156 -2.98 47.70 8.89
CA ASN A 156 -3.03 48.66 7.76
C ASN A 156 -1.76 49.49 7.50
N ASN A 157 -0.69 49.36 8.30
CA ASN A 157 0.54 50.14 8.18
C ASN A 157 1.80 49.34 7.81
N LYS A 158 1.71 48.03 7.50
CA LYS A 158 2.91 47.21 7.21
C LYS A 158 2.95 46.45 5.88
N ILE A 159 1.88 46.40 5.10
CA ILE A 159 1.78 45.46 3.96
C ILE A 159 2.60 45.89 2.71
N GLN A 160 3.20 47.08 2.70
CA GLN A 160 4.26 47.40 1.72
C GLN A 160 5.63 46.73 2.04
N LYS A 161 5.77 46.03 3.17
CA LYS A 161 6.97 45.26 3.56
C LYS A 161 6.49 43.83 3.89
N SER A 162 6.81 42.76 3.17
CA SER A 162 8.00 42.43 2.42
C SER A 162 7.62 41.51 1.26
N THR A 163 8.15 41.75 0.06
CA THR A 163 8.01 40.83 -1.09
C THR A 163 8.70 39.49 -0.87
N SER A 164 9.29 39.23 0.31
CA SER A 164 9.97 37.99 0.65
C SER A 164 9.07 36.98 1.37
N GLU A 165 8.11 37.41 2.20
CA GLU A 165 7.25 36.48 2.95
C GLU A 165 6.15 35.84 2.09
N ASN A 166 5.78 36.47 0.99
CA ASN A 166 4.79 35.93 0.04
C ASN A 166 5.42 35.07 -1.07
N ARG A 167 6.75 34.89 -1.06
CA ARG A 167 7.46 34.06 -2.05
C ARG A 167 7.05 32.61 -1.89
N GLY A 168 6.76 31.95 -3.01
CA GLY A 168 6.39 30.55 -3.03
C GLY A 168 4.97 30.17 -2.58
N LEU A 169 4.12 31.09 -2.08
CA LEU A 169 2.77 30.72 -1.61
C LEU A 169 1.88 30.14 -2.72
N LEU A 170 1.91 30.75 -3.91
CA LEU A 170 1.17 30.24 -5.06
C LEU A 170 1.76 28.91 -5.55
N ASP A 171 3.08 28.78 -5.57
CA ASP A 171 3.78 27.54 -5.93
C ASP A 171 3.43 26.38 -4.97
N LEU A 172 3.38 26.67 -3.66
CA LEU A 172 2.93 25.73 -2.63
C LEU A 172 1.46 25.35 -2.82
N SER A 173 0.60 26.32 -3.14
CA SER A 173 -0.83 26.08 -3.39
C SER A 173 -1.04 25.18 -4.62
N LEU A 174 -0.30 25.43 -5.70
CA LEU A 174 -0.31 24.57 -6.91
C LEU A 174 0.15 23.14 -6.59
N LYS A 175 1.18 23.00 -5.75
CA LYS A 175 1.71 21.70 -5.31
C LYS A 175 0.67 20.88 -4.55
N LEU A 176 -0.11 21.52 -3.68
CA LEU A 176 -1.09 20.81 -2.85
C LEU A 176 -2.42 20.58 -3.58
N GLY A 177 -2.83 21.50 -4.45
CA GLY A 177 -3.88 21.23 -5.44
C GLY A 177 -5.32 21.52 -5.06
N ASN A 178 -5.57 22.20 -3.94
CA ASN A 178 -6.89 22.74 -3.63
C ASN A 178 -7.15 23.99 -4.49
N LEU A 179 -8.10 23.88 -5.42
CA LEU A 179 -8.40 24.93 -6.40
C LEU A 179 -8.90 26.22 -5.74
N ASP A 180 -9.66 26.14 -4.66
CA ASP A 180 -10.19 27.32 -3.98
C ASP A 180 -9.08 28.09 -3.26
N ILE A 181 -8.13 27.37 -2.65
CA ILE A 181 -6.90 27.97 -2.10
C ILE A 181 -6.07 28.62 -3.20
N ILE A 182 -5.85 27.92 -4.32
CA ILE A 182 -5.09 28.48 -5.47
C ILE A 182 -5.76 29.75 -6.00
N LYS A 183 -7.08 29.75 -6.14
CA LYS A 183 -7.86 30.93 -6.56
C LYS A 183 -7.72 32.07 -5.58
N PHE A 184 -7.83 31.81 -4.28
CA PHE A 184 -7.70 32.82 -3.24
C PHE A 184 -6.30 33.42 -3.21
N VAL A 185 -5.25 32.60 -3.22
CA VAL A 185 -3.86 33.07 -3.23
C VAL A 185 -3.54 33.88 -4.50
N HIS A 186 -4.04 33.45 -5.66
CA HIS A 186 -3.80 34.15 -6.93
C HIS A 186 -4.62 35.45 -7.04
N LYS A 187 -5.94 35.39 -6.85
CA LYS A 187 -6.87 36.48 -7.16
C LYS A 187 -7.08 37.43 -5.98
N ASP A 188 -7.31 36.88 -4.79
CA ASP A 188 -7.66 37.69 -3.60
C ASP A 188 -6.41 38.21 -2.88
N MET A 189 -5.35 37.39 -2.77
CA MET A 189 -4.08 37.83 -2.16
C MET A 189 -3.14 38.54 -3.15
N GLY A 190 -3.42 38.47 -4.46
CA GLY A 190 -2.58 39.07 -5.50
C GLY A 190 -1.18 38.46 -5.62
N VAL A 191 -0.97 37.22 -5.15
CA VAL A 191 0.32 36.55 -5.23
C VAL A 191 0.54 36.04 -6.64
N ILE A 192 1.64 36.48 -7.27
CA ILE A 192 2.06 36.04 -8.60
C ILE A 192 3.00 34.83 -8.52
N LEU A 193 3.14 34.11 -9.64
CA LEU A 193 4.12 33.02 -9.76
C LEU A 193 5.54 33.56 -9.60
N GLU A 194 6.24 33.11 -8.55
CA GLU A 194 7.64 33.43 -8.34
C GLU A 194 8.51 32.70 -9.35
N ASN A 195 8.35 31.36 -9.43
CA ASN A 195 9.10 30.55 -10.36
C ASN A 195 8.19 30.00 -11.47
N LYS A 196 8.05 30.79 -12.54
CA LYS A 196 7.27 30.40 -13.73
C LYS A 196 7.72 29.04 -14.27
N THR A 197 9.02 28.74 -14.28
CA THR A 197 9.53 27.44 -14.76
C THR A 197 9.02 26.27 -13.91
N MET A 198 8.76 26.48 -12.61
CA MET A 198 8.29 25.46 -11.68
C MET A 198 6.78 25.34 -11.54
N ALA A 199 6.02 26.32 -12.00
CA ALA A 199 4.56 26.35 -11.80
C ALA A 199 3.88 25.08 -12.35
N LEU A 200 4.28 24.65 -13.55
CA LEU A 200 3.79 23.41 -14.15
C LEU A 200 4.25 22.18 -13.35
N TYR A 201 5.50 22.19 -12.86
CA TYR A 201 6.03 21.14 -12.00
C TYR A 201 5.17 20.92 -10.75
N TYR A 202 4.94 21.99 -9.99
CA TYR A 202 4.13 21.94 -8.78
C TYR A 202 2.69 21.51 -9.08
N SER A 203 2.10 22.03 -10.15
CA SER A 203 0.75 21.64 -10.57
C SER A 203 0.59 20.14 -10.83
N MET A 204 1.64 19.46 -11.33
CA MET A 204 1.60 18.00 -11.54
C MET A 204 1.75 17.19 -10.25
N LEU A 205 2.28 17.76 -9.17
CA LEU A 205 2.40 17.05 -7.89
C LEU A 205 1.05 16.91 -7.17
N SER A 206 0.08 17.76 -7.52
CA SER A 206 -1.28 17.75 -7.00
C SER A 206 -2.04 16.44 -7.30
N GLU A 207 -2.95 16.07 -6.41
CA GLU A 207 -3.94 15.02 -6.66
C GLU A 207 -4.96 15.45 -7.73
N ASN A 208 -5.34 16.73 -7.74
CA ASN A 208 -6.25 17.38 -8.70
C ASN A 208 -5.52 18.01 -9.90
N ARG A 209 -4.38 17.44 -10.31
CA ARG A 209 -3.46 18.00 -11.33
C ARG A 209 -4.16 18.52 -12.60
N SER A 210 -5.13 17.82 -13.16
CA SER A 210 -5.80 18.26 -14.40
C SER A 210 -6.50 19.61 -14.19
N THR A 211 -7.28 19.72 -13.13
CA THR A 211 -7.99 20.96 -12.77
C THR A 211 -7.02 22.10 -12.45
N VAL A 212 -5.93 21.81 -11.72
CA VAL A 212 -4.91 22.80 -11.39
C VAL A 212 -4.19 23.29 -12.65
N VAL A 213 -3.84 22.39 -13.57
CA VAL A 213 -3.17 22.73 -14.82
C VAL A 213 -4.11 23.49 -15.76
N HIS A 214 -5.41 23.17 -15.78
CA HIS A 214 -6.42 24.00 -16.45
C HIS A 214 -6.41 25.42 -15.90
N TYR A 215 -6.50 25.58 -14.58
CA TYR A 215 -6.44 26.90 -13.95
C TYR A 215 -5.13 27.65 -14.28
N LEU A 216 -4.01 26.94 -14.27
CA LEU A 216 -2.71 27.49 -14.63
C LEU A 216 -2.67 28.03 -16.07
N LEU A 217 -3.19 27.27 -17.04
CA LEU A 217 -3.20 27.67 -18.45
C LEU A 217 -4.28 28.72 -18.75
N ASP A 218 -5.46 28.57 -18.17
CA ASP A 218 -6.66 29.33 -18.53
C ASP A 218 -6.82 30.62 -17.72
N GLU A 219 -6.53 30.60 -16.43
CA GLU A 219 -6.76 31.73 -15.53
C GLU A 219 -5.47 32.49 -15.22
N ILE A 220 -4.37 31.77 -14.93
CA ILE A 220 -3.05 32.40 -14.72
C ILE A 220 -2.39 32.79 -16.05
N LYS A 221 -2.89 32.29 -17.19
CA LYS A 221 -2.35 32.51 -18.54
C LYS A 221 -0.87 32.08 -18.66
N TYR A 222 -0.52 31.00 -17.96
CA TYR A 222 0.83 30.43 -18.01
C TYR A 222 1.17 29.92 -19.42
N LYS A 223 2.37 30.25 -19.90
CA LYS A 223 2.96 29.68 -21.11
C LYS A 223 4.18 28.83 -20.72
N PRO A 224 4.21 27.53 -21.08
CA PRO A 224 5.40 26.70 -20.89
C PRO A 224 6.65 27.36 -21.48
N GLN A 225 7.73 27.44 -20.72
CA GLN A 225 8.99 28.04 -21.19
C GLN A 225 9.77 27.01 -22.00
N ILE A 226 10.10 27.31 -23.26
CA ILE A 226 10.77 26.39 -24.20
C ILE A 226 12.26 26.20 -23.88
N GLU A 227 12.92 27.22 -23.34
CA GLU A 227 14.39 27.38 -23.42
C GLU A 227 15.21 26.93 -22.20
N LYS A 228 14.58 26.36 -21.16
CA LYS A 228 15.31 25.97 -19.93
C LYS A 228 15.18 24.50 -19.63
N GLU A 229 16.31 23.80 -19.57
CA GLU A 229 16.40 22.48 -18.96
C GLU A 229 15.77 22.55 -17.56
N TYR A 230 14.74 21.74 -17.32
CA TYR A 230 14.15 21.64 -15.98
C TYR A 230 15.23 21.13 -15.01
N PRO A 231 15.45 21.80 -13.87
CA PRO A 231 16.62 21.55 -13.01
C PRO A 231 16.60 20.21 -12.24
N PHE A 232 15.70 19.27 -12.56
CA PHE A 232 15.49 18.07 -11.76
C PHE A 232 16.10 16.82 -12.38
N LYS A 233 16.91 16.14 -11.58
CA LYS A 233 17.30 14.74 -11.80
C LYS A 233 16.14 13.76 -11.54
N THR A 234 15.06 14.19 -10.87
CA THR A 234 13.88 13.36 -10.52
C THR A 234 12.78 13.44 -11.57
N VAL A 235 13.16 13.25 -12.84
CA VAL A 235 12.24 13.42 -13.98
C VAL A 235 11.10 12.37 -13.96
N ASP A 236 11.35 11.20 -13.38
CA ASP A 236 10.45 10.04 -13.46
C ASP A 236 9.06 10.30 -12.84
N LYS A 237 8.98 10.80 -11.60
CA LYS A 237 7.69 11.01 -10.92
C LYS A 237 6.87 12.11 -11.58
N PHE A 238 7.56 13.16 -12.04
CA PHE A 238 6.91 14.28 -12.70
C PHE A 238 6.37 13.88 -14.08
N PHE A 239 7.18 13.19 -14.88
CA PHE A 239 6.76 12.69 -16.18
C PHE A 239 5.59 11.71 -16.06
N LEU A 240 5.62 10.82 -15.07
CA LEU A 240 4.47 9.94 -14.77
C LEU A 240 3.20 10.73 -14.44
N ASN A 241 3.33 11.85 -13.72
CA ASN A 241 2.20 12.69 -13.40
C ASN A 241 1.65 13.44 -14.62
N LEU A 242 2.53 13.85 -15.54
CA LEU A 242 2.15 14.40 -16.84
C LEU A 242 1.34 13.38 -17.66
N MET A 243 1.79 12.13 -17.72
CA MET A 243 1.07 11.06 -18.42
C MET A 243 -0.31 10.75 -17.83
N LYS A 244 -0.61 11.18 -16.60
CA LYS A 244 -1.91 10.98 -15.93
C LYS A 244 -2.92 12.10 -16.19
N LEU A 245 -2.55 13.15 -16.92
CA LEU A 245 -3.47 14.24 -17.28
C LEU A 245 -4.57 13.76 -18.21
N GLU A 246 -5.68 14.49 -18.21
CA GLU A 246 -6.70 14.35 -19.25
C GLU A 246 -6.09 14.51 -20.64
N PHE A 247 -6.49 13.65 -21.58
CA PHE A 247 -5.88 13.56 -22.90
C PHE A 247 -5.89 14.91 -23.67
N THR A 248 -6.99 15.66 -23.57
CA THR A 248 -7.14 16.98 -24.19
C THR A 248 -6.16 18.00 -23.61
N LEU A 249 -5.95 17.99 -22.30
CA LEU A 249 -5.03 18.86 -21.60
C LEU A 249 -3.57 18.50 -21.88
N PHE A 250 -3.26 17.20 -21.94
CA PHE A 250 -1.95 16.69 -22.34
C PHE A 250 -1.59 17.15 -23.76
N LYS A 251 -2.51 16.97 -24.73
CA LYS A 251 -2.36 17.44 -26.12
C LYS A 251 -2.15 18.95 -26.17
N ARG A 252 -2.92 19.72 -25.42
CA ARG A 252 -2.77 21.18 -25.34
C ARG A 252 -1.41 21.61 -24.80
N LEU A 253 -0.88 20.94 -23.77
CA LEU A 253 0.47 21.22 -23.26
C LEU A 253 1.55 20.95 -24.30
N TYR A 254 1.37 19.90 -25.12
CA TYR A 254 2.26 19.60 -26.24
C TYR A 254 2.21 20.71 -27.31
N GLU A 255 1.01 21.12 -27.73
CA GLU A 255 0.80 22.20 -28.70
C GLU A 255 1.37 23.55 -28.22
N LEU A 256 1.40 23.78 -26.90
CA LEU A 256 2.04 24.94 -26.29
C LEU A 256 3.58 24.85 -26.23
N GLY A 257 4.19 23.82 -26.83
CA GLY A 257 5.64 23.68 -26.91
C GLY A 257 6.29 23.31 -25.58
N SER A 258 5.59 22.61 -24.68
CA SER A 258 6.15 22.23 -23.38
C SER A 258 7.45 21.41 -23.55
N PRO A 259 8.59 21.81 -22.95
CA PRO A 259 9.88 21.10 -23.11
C PRO A 259 9.84 19.64 -22.67
N LEU A 260 8.86 19.32 -21.84
CA LEU A 260 8.72 18.04 -21.13
C LEU A 260 8.56 16.85 -22.07
N PHE A 261 8.12 17.09 -23.30
CA PHE A 261 7.92 16.07 -24.32
C PHE A 261 9.21 15.72 -25.09
N PHE A 262 10.25 16.55 -25.02
CA PHE A 262 11.43 16.43 -25.89
C PHE A 262 12.64 15.74 -25.23
N ASN A 263 12.52 15.29 -23.97
CA ASN A 263 13.57 14.53 -23.29
C ASN A 263 13.38 13.01 -23.50
N ASN A 264 14.13 12.45 -24.45
CA ASN A 264 14.08 11.02 -24.81
C ASN A 264 14.35 10.06 -23.64
N ASN A 265 15.07 10.49 -22.60
CA ASN A 265 15.37 9.63 -21.45
C ASN A 265 14.12 9.30 -20.62
N ASN A 266 13.08 10.15 -20.68
CA ASN A 266 11.85 9.97 -19.89
C ASN A 266 11.02 8.78 -20.36
N LEU A 267 11.07 8.45 -21.65
CA LEU A 267 10.35 7.29 -22.19
C LEU A 267 10.86 5.97 -21.62
N LYS A 268 12.18 5.84 -21.42
CA LYS A 268 12.77 4.63 -20.83
C LYS A 268 12.30 4.42 -19.39
N GLY A 269 12.07 5.50 -18.65
CA GLY A 269 11.53 5.46 -17.28
C GLY A 269 10.06 5.02 -17.19
N LEU A 270 9.28 5.09 -18.28
CA LEU A 270 7.89 4.61 -18.28
C LEU A 270 7.80 3.10 -18.04
N SER A 271 8.81 2.33 -18.50
CA SER A 271 8.93 0.88 -18.29
C SER A 271 8.58 0.47 -16.85
N ASN A 272 9.26 1.10 -15.90
CA ASN A 272 9.17 0.80 -14.48
C ASN A 272 7.79 1.11 -13.90
N HIS A 273 7.06 2.06 -14.50
CA HIS A 273 5.73 2.47 -14.05
C HIS A 273 4.58 1.73 -14.72
N PHE A 274 4.85 0.95 -15.78
CA PHE A 274 3.82 0.09 -16.36
C PHE A 274 3.40 -1.01 -15.39
N ASN A 275 4.36 -1.62 -14.68
CA ASN A 275 4.05 -2.61 -13.66
C ASN A 275 3.19 -1.99 -12.55
N ASP A 276 3.55 -0.81 -12.04
CA ASP A 276 2.73 -0.07 -11.06
C ASP A 276 1.28 0.16 -11.54
N ILE A 277 1.08 0.35 -12.84
CA ILE A 277 -0.24 0.62 -13.42
C ILE A 277 -1.09 -0.64 -13.54
N PHE A 278 -0.48 -1.79 -13.86
CA PHE A 278 -1.18 -3.05 -14.05
C PHE A 278 -1.31 -3.86 -12.75
N GLU A 279 -0.36 -3.75 -11.82
CA GLU A 279 -0.31 -4.53 -10.56
C GLU A 279 -1.19 -3.97 -9.43
N LEU A 280 -1.67 -2.72 -9.52
CA LEU A 280 -2.48 -2.08 -8.46
C LEU A 280 -3.93 -2.58 -8.35
N GLU A 281 -4.20 -3.88 -8.57
CA GLU A 281 -5.54 -4.48 -8.39
C GLU A 281 -6.11 -4.25 -6.97
N GLU A 282 -5.25 -4.09 -5.95
CA GLU A 282 -5.70 -3.88 -4.56
C GLU A 282 -6.12 -2.43 -4.24
N LYS A 283 -5.69 -1.44 -5.01
CA LYS A 283 -6.12 -0.05 -4.85
C LYS A 283 -6.91 0.36 -6.07
N ARG A 284 -8.20 -0.05 -6.10
CA ARG A 284 -9.21 0.22 -7.14
C ARG A 284 -9.24 1.69 -7.63
N LYS A 285 -8.25 2.11 -8.41
CA LYS A 285 -8.34 3.36 -9.15
C LYS A 285 -9.34 3.15 -10.27
N PRO A 286 -10.24 4.12 -10.52
CA PRO A 286 -11.22 3.99 -11.59
C PRO A 286 -10.48 3.85 -12.92
N PHE A 287 -10.95 2.93 -13.78
CA PHE A 287 -10.38 2.67 -15.11
C PHE A 287 -10.12 3.95 -15.93
N ASN A 288 -10.96 4.97 -15.75
CA ASN A 288 -10.83 6.29 -16.40
C ASN A 288 -9.47 6.96 -16.15
N GLN A 289 -8.83 6.76 -14.99
CA GLN A 289 -7.49 7.31 -14.74
C GLN A 289 -6.42 6.65 -15.63
N PHE A 290 -6.60 5.37 -15.96
CA PHE A 290 -5.68 4.63 -16.84
C PHE A 290 -5.94 4.91 -18.32
N LEU A 291 -7.19 5.20 -18.68
CA LEU A 291 -7.57 5.53 -20.04
C LEU A 291 -6.81 6.73 -20.58
N ASN A 292 -6.75 7.81 -19.80
CA ASN A 292 -5.97 8.99 -20.12
C ASN A 292 -4.49 8.66 -20.32
N PHE A 293 -3.93 7.83 -19.44
CA PHE A 293 -2.54 7.37 -19.55
C PHE A 293 -2.28 6.62 -20.86
N PHE A 294 -3.14 5.68 -21.26
CA PHE A 294 -2.99 4.96 -22.52
C PHE A 294 -3.07 5.88 -23.74
N GLN A 295 -4.03 6.81 -23.75
CA GLN A 295 -4.15 7.79 -24.84
C GLN A 295 -2.90 8.69 -24.91
N ASN A 296 -2.39 9.15 -23.78
CA ASN A 296 -1.18 9.97 -23.69
C ASN A 296 0.05 9.20 -24.20
N CYS A 297 0.22 7.91 -23.85
CA CYS A 297 1.31 7.06 -24.34
C CYS A 297 1.27 6.91 -25.86
N ILE A 298 0.11 6.53 -26.41
CA ILE A 298 -0.04 6.30 -27.86
C ILE A 298 0.21 7.60 -28.63
N PHE A 299 -0.31 8.73 -28.13
CA PHE A 299 -0.09 10.04 -28.73
C PHE A 299 1.38 10.46 -28.69
N LEU A 300 2.04 10.28 -27.55
CA LEU A 300 3.45 10.61 -27.41
C LEU A 300 4.34 9.74 -28.34
N SER A 301 4.05 8.45 -28.47
CA SER A 301 4.70 7.60 -29.47
C SER A 301 4.45 8.04 -30.90
N ALA A 302 3.24 8.52 -31.21
CA ALA A 302 2.96 9.07 -32.53
C ALA A 302 3.86 10.28 -32.81
N ILE A 303 3.97 11.21 -31.87
CA ILE A 303 4.79 12.42 -32.01
C ILE A 303 6.28 12.09 -32.14
N LEU A 304 6.80 11.21 -31.28
CA LEU A 304 8.23 10.93 -31.22
C LEU A 304 8.70 9.99 -32.33
N SER A 305 7.77 9.32 -33.01
CA SER A 305 8.13 8.45 -34.13
C SER A 305 8.52 9.25 -35.37
N LYS A 306 9.69 8.92 -35.91
CA LYS A 306 10.14 9.42 -37.23
C LYS A 306 9.46 8.70 -38.40
N SER A 307 8.73 7.62 -38.13
CA SER A 307 8.12 6.75 -39.14
C SER A 307 6.67 7.16 -39.41
N LYS A 308 6.39 7.60 -40.65
CA LYS A 308 5.02 7.92 -41.10
C LYS A 308 4.04 6.76 -40.88
N LYS A 309 4.54 5.52 -40.96
CA LYS A 309 3.74 4.31 -40.73
C LYS A 309 3.30 4.21 -39.27
N ASP A 310 4.19 4.49 -38.32
CA ASP A 310 3.88 4.42 -36.89
C ASP A 310 3.01 5.59 -36.44
N ILE A 311 3.20 6.79 -37.01
CA ILE A 311 2.29 7.93 -36.85
C ILE A 311 0.86 7.54 -37.27
N LYS A 312 0.71 6.98 -38.49
CA LYS A 312 -0.59 6.54 -39.01
C LYS A 312 -1.22 5.45 -38.13
N ARG A 313 -0.42 4.46 -37.71
CA ARG A 313 -0.86 3.37 -36.81
C ARG A 313 -1.36 3.93 -35.48
N ASN A 314 -0.56 4.73 -34.79
CA ASN A 314 -0.89 5.27 -33.47
C ASN A 314 -2.10 6.22 -33.54
N SER A 315 -2.23 7.00 -34.62
CA SER A 315 -3.44 7.80 -34.88
C SER A 315 -4.70 6.92 -35.00
N LEU A 316 -4.62 5.82 -35.75
CA LEU A 316 -5.74 4.86 -35.87
C LEU A 316 -6.09 4.22 -34.51
N LEU A 317 -5.10 3.89 -33.68
CA LEU A 317 -5.32 3.36 -32.33
C LEU A 317 -6.04 4.37 -31.43
N LEU A 318 -5.67 5.65 -31.47
CA LEU A 318 -6.38 6.71 -30.75
C LEU A 318 -7.83 6.85 -31.21
N LYS A 319 -8.07 6.81 -32.53
CA LYS A 319 -9.43 6.81 -33.09
C LYS A 319 -10.24 5.62 -32.59
N LYS A 320 -9.65 4.41 -32.59
CA LYS A 320 -10.27 3.18 -32.08
C LYS A 320 -10.64 3.30 -30.60
N ILE A 321 -9.74 3.81 -29.76
CA ILE A 321 -10.02 4.04 -28.34
C ILE A 321 -11.15 5.06 -28.16
N LYS A 322 -11.12 6.19 -28.88
CA LYS A 322 -12.20 7.20 -28.85
C LYS A 322 -13.55 6.61 -29.23
N TYR A 323 -13.59 5.79 -30.29
CA TYR A 323 -14.79 5.08 -30.71
C TYR A 323 -15.32 4.15 -29.61
N LEU A 324 -14.45 3.34 -28.99
CA LEU A 324 -14.85 2.44 -27.90
C LEU A 324 -15.43 3.19 -26.69
N ILE A 325 -14.83 4.32 -26.31
CA ILE A 325 -15.36 5.18 -25.24
C ILE A 325 -16.76 5.68 -25.60
N LYS A 326 -16.94 6.20 -26.82
CA LYS A 326 -18.25 6.68 -27.30
C LYS A 326 -19.28 5.56 -27.32
N PHE A 327 -18.91 4.38 -27.81
CA PHE A 327 -19.77 3.20 -27.84
C PHE A 327 -20.23 2.80 -26.43
N ASN A 328 -19.31 2.77 -25.45
CA ASN A 328 -19.63 2.47 -24.06
C ASN A 328 -20.60 3.49 -23.44
N ASN A 329 -20.36 4.79 -23.69
CA ASN A 329 -21.22 5.87 -23.18
C ASN A 329 -22.64 5.81 -23.78
N ASN A 330 -22.76 5.47 -25.06
CA ASN A 330 -24.06 5.31 -25.72
C ASN A 330 -24.84 4.11 -25.15
N ASN A 331 -24.18 2.98 -24.89
CA ASN A 331 -24.84 1.80 -24.31
C ASN A 331 -25.34 2.05 -22.88
N ASN A 332 -24.57 2.78 -22.07
CA ASN A 332 -25.00 3.14 -20.71
C ASN A 332 -26.22 4.06 -20.70
N ASN A 333 -26.33 4.98 -21.67
CA ASN A 333 -27.50 5.87 -21.77
C ASN A 333 -28.78 5.12 -22.22
N ASN A 334 -28.67 4.14 -23.11
CA ASN A 334 -29.84 3.37 -23.57
C ASN A 334 -30.44 2.47 -22.49
N ASN A 335 -29.62 1.93 -21.58
CA ASN A 335 -30.12 1.07 -20.49
C ASN A 335 -30.91 1.85 -19.42
N ASN A 336 -30.62 3.14 -19.24
CA ASN A 336 -31.34 3.97 -18.27
C ASN A 336 -32.72 4.43 -18.78
N ASN A 337 -32.94 4.46 -20.09
CA ASN A 337 -34.22 4.91 -20.66
C ASN A 337 -35.27 3.80 -20.75
N ASN A 338 -34.87 2.53 -20.68
CA ASN A 338 -35.81 1.41 -20.78
C ASN A 338 -36.40 0.95 -19.44
N ASN A 339 -35.89 1.47 -18.31
CA ASN A 339 -36.38 1.12 -16.98
C ASN A 339 -37.47 2.09 -16.46
N ASN A 340 -37.81 3.13 -17.23
CA ASN A 340 -38.83 4.11 -16.85
C ASN A 340 -40.19 3.89 -17.54
N ASN A 341 -40.33 2.83 -18.34
CA ASN A 341 -41.56 2.56 -19.11
C ASN A 341 -42.30 1.28 -18.69
N ASN A 342 -41.92 0.66 -17.56
CA ASN A 342 -42.57 -0.56 -17.07
C ASN A 342 -43.22 -0.43 -15.68
N ASN A 343 -43.50 0.80 -15.23
CA ASN A 343 -44.23 1.05 -13.98
C ASN A 343 -45.60 1.71 -14.19
N ASN A 344 -46.21 1.56 -15.37
CA ASN A 344 -47.52 2.16 -15.65
C ASN A 344 -48.55 1.17 -16.24
N ASN A 345 -48.48 -0.11 -15.87
CA ASN A 345 -49.53 -1.05 -16.25
C ASN A 345 -49.87 -2.04 -15.12
N ASN A 346 -50.31 -1.52 -13.98
CA ASN A 346 -51.14 -2.29 -13.06
C ASN A 346 -52.01 -1.38 -12.18
N ASN A 347 -53.00 -0.69 -12.78
CA ASN A 347 -54.24 -0.38 -12.06
C ASN A 347 -55.38 -0.06 -13.03
N ASN A 348 -56.16 -1.08 -13.39
CA ASN A 348 -57.50 -0.86 -13.94
C ASN A 348 -58.45 -2.00 -13.55
N ASN A 349 -59.03 -1.90 -12.35
CA ASN A 349 -60.43 -2.29 -12.08
C ASN A 349 -60.81 -1.90 -10.64
N ASN A 350 -61.53 -0.78 -10.44
CA ASN A 350 -62.97 -0.84 -10.13
C ASN A 350 -63.59 0.58 -10.02
N ASN A 351 -64.56 0.80 -10.89
CA ASN A 351 -65.73 1.66 -10.86
C ASN A 351 -66.04 2.55 -9.62
N ASN A 352 -66.25 3.84 -9.92
CA ASN A 352 -67.51 4.57 -9.76
C ASN A 352 -67.52 5.83 -8.85
N ASN A 353 -67.93 6.92 -9.51
CA ASN A 353 -68.75 8.04 -9.04
C ASN A 353 -68.13 9.26 -8.29
N ASN A 354 -68.09 10.35 -9.07
CA ASN A 354 -68.80 11.61 -8.84
C ASN A 354 -68.03 12.84 -8.29
N ASN A 355 -68.02 13.86 -9.16
CA ASN A 355 -68.19 15.29 -8.93
C ASN A 355 -67.07 16.15 -8.30
N ASN A 356 -66.47 16.93 -9.22
CA ASN A 356 -66.52 18.41 -9.29
C ASN A 356 -65.44 19.27 -8.59
N ASN A 357 -64.86 20.12 -9.45
CA ASN A 357 -64.32 21.47 -9.26
C ASN A 357 -63.03 21.74 -8.44
N ASN A 358 -61.96 21.94 -9.21
CA ASN A 358 -61.25 23.22 -9.44
C ASN A 358 -60.71 24.08 -8.26
N ASN A 359 -59.44 24.44 -8.43
CA ASN A 359 -58.71 25.64 -7.97
C ASN A 359 -58.03 25.69 -6.58
N ASN A 360 -56.71 25.46 -6.60
CA ASN A 360 -55.66 26.43 -6.30
C ASN A 360 -55.84 27.35 -5.05
N ASN A 361 -55.09 27.11 -3.96
CA ASN A 361 -54.13 28.12 -3.47
C ASN A 361 -53.18 27.60 -2.36
N ASN A 362 -52.09 28.34 -2.27
CA ASN A 362 -50.84 28.18 -1.56
C ASN A 362 -50.93 28.48 -0.04
N ASN A 363 -49.92 27.98 0.69
CA ASN A 363 -49.26 28.56 1.86
C ASN A 363 -49.64 28.17 3.32
N ASN A 364 -48.70 27.44 3.94
CA ASN A 364 -47.93 27.79 5.15
C ASN A 364 -48.24 27.14 6.54
N ASN A 365 -47.15 26.59 7.09
CA ASN A 365 -46.65 26.63 8.48
C ASN A 365 -46.96 25.50 9.50
N ASN A 366 -45.86 24.84 9.92
CA ASN A 366 -45.45 24.40 11.27
C ASN A 366 -46.51 23.89 12.28
N ASN A 367 -46.33 22.65 12.79
CA ASN A 367 -45.66 22.46 14.08
C ASN A 367 -45.32 20.99 14.43
N ASN A 368 -44.22 20.84 15.15
CA ASN A 368 -43.71 19.68 15.89
C ASN A 368 -44.75 19.00 16.79
N ASN A 369 -44.72 17.66 16.89
CA ASN A 369 -44.50 17.05 18.22
C ASN A 369 -43.99 15.60 18.18
N ASN A 370 -43.16 15.34 19.18
CA ASN A 370 -42.32 14.18 19.43
C ASN A 370 -42.92 13.37 20.60
N ASN A 371 -43.05 12.03 20.52
CA ASN A 371 -42.62 11.07 21.57
C ASN A 371 -43.11 9.61 21.40
N ASN A 372 -42.13 8.72 21.22
CA ASN A 372 -41.69 7.63 22.12
C ASN A 372 -42.37 6.24 22.24
N ASN A 373 -41.50 5.22 22.05
CA ASN A 373 -41.37 3.88 22.70
C ASN A 373 -42.46 2.79 22.46
N ASN A 374 -42.19 1.48 22.28
CA ASN A 374 -41.06 0.62 22.68
C ASN A 374 -41.10 -0.78 21.99
N ASN A 375 -39.92 -1.40 21.78
CA ASN A 375 -39.54 -2.85 21.87
C ASN A 375 -40.27 -4.00 21.10
N ASN A 376 -39.57 -4.73 20.20
CA ASN A 376 -38.70 -5.92 20.47
C ASN A 376 -38.68 -6.95 19.27
N ASN A 377 -37.49 -7.51 18.99
CA ASN A 377 -37.08 -8.75 18.26
C ASN A 377 -38.14 -9.63 17.51
N ASN A 378 -37.90 -10.21 16.32
CA ASN A 378 -36.75 -11.06 15.93
C ASN A 378 -36.75 -11.41 14.41
N ASN A 379 -35.55 -11.64 13.86
CA ASN A 379 -35.14 -12.37 12.63
C ASN A 379 -36.18 -12.84 11.57
N ASN A 380 -36.09 -12.32 10.33
CA ASN A 380 -35.88 -13.18 9.16
C ASN A 380 -35.29 -12.41 7.96
N ASN A 381 -34.18 -12.90 7.42
CA ASN A 381 -33.37 -12.23 6.40
C ASN A 381 -33.66 -12.85 5.02
N ASN A 382 -34.44 -12.20 4.15
CA ASN A 382 -34.20 -12.27 2.70
C ASN A 382 -34.94 -11.18 1.88
N ASN A 383 -34.10 -10.38 1.22
CA ASN A 383 -34.21 -9.78 -0.12
C ASN A 383 -35.21 -8.65 -0.46
N ASN A 384 -34.60 -7.55 -0.92
CA ASN A 384 -34.98 -6.66 -2.03
C ASN A 384 -36.16 -5.68 -1.81
N ASN A 385 -35.86 -4.38 -1.59
CA ASN A 385 -36.16 -3.37 -2.62
C ASN A 385 -35.52 -1.98 -2.37
N ASN A 386 -35.29 -1.36 -3.51
CA ASN A 386 -34.84 -0.02 -3.87
C ASN A 386 -35.95 1.03 -3.60
N ASN A 387 -35.63 2.24 -3.11
CA ASN A 387 -36.10 3.50 -3.73
C ASN A 387 -35.54 4.82 -3.14
N ASN A 388 -35.08 5.65 -4.07
CA ASN A 388 -35.30 7.10 -4.28
C ASN A 388 -35.11 8.15 -3.17
N ASN A 389 -34.29 9.16 -3.52
CA ASN A 389 -34.79 10.53 -3.57
C ASN A 389 -34.19 11.30 -4.76
N ASN A 390 -35.04 11.99 -5.52
CA ASN A 390 -34.75 12.73 -6.76
C ASN A 390 -35.32 14.17 -6.68
N ASN A 391 -34.74 15.06 -7.51
CA ASN A 391 -35.17 16.42 -7.94
C ASN A 391 -34.99 17.62 -6.97
N ASN A 392 -34.68 18.85 -7.42
CA ASN A 392 -34.74 19.53 -8.75
C ASN A 392 -33.77 20.76 -8.71
N ASN A 393 -32.90 21.05 -9.69
CA ASN A 393 -33.08 21.81 -10.95
C ASN A 393 -33.11 23.35 -10.82
N ASN A 394 -32.22 24.09 -11.52
CA ASN A 394 -32.69 25.04 -12.55
C ASN A 394 -31.63 25.41 -13.59
N ASN A 395 -32.13 25.49 -14.81
CA ASN A 395 -31.48 25.76 -16.08
C ASN A 395 -31.59 27.27 -16.39
N ASN A 396 -30.56 27.91 -16.94
CA ASN A 396 -30.77 29.14 -17.70
C ASN A 396 -29.83 29.25 -18.90
N ASN A 397 -30.46 29.20 -20.06
CA ASN A 397 -29.88 29.34 -21.38
C ASN A 397 -29.92 30.84 -21.73
N ASN A 398 -28.79 31.45 -22.12
CA ASN A 398 -28.90 32.66 -22.94
C ASN A 398 -27.79 32.77 -23.98
N ASN A 399 -28.27 33.05 -25.18
CA ASN A 399 -27.60 33.16 -26.46
C ASN A 399 -26.95 34.55 -26.56
N ASN A 400 -25.68 34.66 -26.98
CA ASN A 400 -25.28 35.86 -27.72
C ASN A 400 -24.13 35.61 -28.70
N ASN A 401 -24.41 36.00 -29.93
CA ASN A 401 -23.56 35.96 -31.12
C ASN A 401 -23.11 37.41 -31.37
N ASN A 402 -21.81 37.72 -31.39
CA ASN A 402 -21.31 38.68 -32.40
C ASN A 402 -19.79 38.62 -32.65
N ASN A 403 -19.50 39.08 -33.86
CA ASN A 403 -18.36 38.93 -34.74
C ASN A 403 -17.18 39.90 -34.49
N ASN A 404 -15.99 39.47 -34.96
CA ASN A 404 -14.89 40.24 -35.57
C ASN A 404 -14.04 41.24 -34.74
N ASN A 405 -12.70 41.05 -34.66
CA ASN A 405 -11.77 41.54 -35.69
C ASN A 405 -10.29 41.10 -35.47
N ASN A 406 -9.61 41.08 -36.59
CA ASN A 406 -8.28 40.64 -37.02
C ASN A 406 -7.10 41.51 -36.49
N ASN A 407 -5.92 40.92 -36.19
CA ASN A 407 -4.67 41.24 -36.91
C ASN A 407 -3.45 40.35 -36.55
N ASN A 408 -2.69 40.08 -37.62
CA ASN A 408 -1.40 39.40 -37.90
C ASN A 408 -0.20 39.86 -37.01
N ASN A 409 0.97 39.21 -36.88
CA ASN A 409 1.72 38.33 -37.79
C ASN A 409 2.93 37.60 -37.14
N ASN A 410 3.37 36.51 -37.80
CA ASN A 410 4.72 35.91 -37.98
C ASN A 410 5.53 35.29 -36.83
N ASN A 411 5.64 33.94 -36.86
CA ASN A 411 6.90 33.26 -37.18
C ASN A 411 6.66 31.81 -37.66
N GLN A 412 6.76 31.57 -38.96
CA GLN A 412 6.68 30.26 -39.61
C GLN A 412 8.09 29.80 -39.98
N ASN A 413 8.46 28.56 -39.60
CA ASN A 413 9.00 27.53 -40.49
C ASN A 413 9.44 26.30 -39.67
N ASN A 414 8.53 25.32 -39.51
CA ASN A 414 8.76 23.87 -39.65
C ASN A 414 7.61 22.93 -39.17
N ASP A 415 6.50 23.43 -38.62
CA ASP A 415 5.48 22.56 -37.97
C ASP A 415 4.24 22.20 -38.82
N GLU A 416 4.13 22.69 -40.05
CA GLU A 416 2.85 22.64 -40.82
C GLU A 416 2.53 21.28 -41.48
N TYR A 417 3.38 20.27 -41.34
CA TYR A 417 3.23 18.98 -42.04
C TYR A 417 2.41 17.93 -41.26
N ILE A 418 2.23 18.08 -39.95
CA ILE A 418 1.57 17.07 -39.10
C ILE A 418 0.07 17.39 -38.92
N ASP A 419 -0.30 18.65 -38.70
CA ASP A 419 -1.70 19.02 -38.43
C ASP A 419 -2.62 18.89 -39.67
N ASN A 420 -2.09 19.19 -40.86
CA ASN A 420 -2.86 19.05 -42.11
C ASN A 420 -3.20 17.59 -42.47
N ASN A 421 -2.42 16.62 -42.01
CA ASN A 421 -2.70 15.20 -42.26
C ASN A 421 -3.77 14.64 -41.30
N ILE A 422 -3.84 15.14 -40.07
CA ILE A 422 -4.83 14.69 -39.08
C ILE A 422 -6.21 15.30 -39.38
N TYR A 423 -6.26 16.59 -39.72
CA TYR A 423 -7.52 17.29 -40.04
C TYR A 423 -8.18 16.76 -41.33
N ASN A 424 -7.39 16.50 -42.38
CA ASN A 424 -7.91 15.92 -43.64
C ASN A 424 -8.39 14.47 -43.48
N LEU A 425 -7.85 13.71 -42.52
CA LEU A 425 -8.31 12.35 -42.21
C LEU A 425 -9.63 12.31 -41.42
N GLU A 426 -10.01 13.39 -40.72
CA GLU A 426 -11.32 13.48 -40.04
C GLU A 426 -12.45 13.88 -41.02
N GLN A 427 -12.15 14.73 -42.00
CA GLN A 427 -13.09 15.12 -43.08
C GLN A 427 -13.40 13.97 -44.04
N HIS A 428 -12.40 13.17 -44.43
CA HIS A 428 -12.60 12.02 -45.34
C HIS A 428 -13.48 10.92 -44.74
N GLU A 429 -13.48 10.77 -43.41
CA GLU A 429 -14.27 9.77 -42.69
C GLU A 429 -15.74 10.19 -42.57
N TYR A 430 -16.03 11.49 -42.41
CA TYR A 430 -17.39 12.02 -42.50
C TYR A 430 -18.04 11.77 -43.87
N ILE A 431 -17.23 11.86 -44.94
CA ILE A 431 -17.69 11.58 -46.31
C ILE A 431 -17.97 10.08 -46.52
N ASN A 432 -17.15 9.20 -45.94
CA ASN A 432 -17.34 7.75 -46.08
C ASN A 432 -18.51 7.22 -45.23
N ILE A 433 -18.73 7.75 -44.02
CA ILE A 433 -19.90 7.40 -43.20
C ILE A 433 -21.20 7.80 -43.92
N LYS A 434 -21.25 8.99 -44.53
CA LYS A 434 -22.40 9.39 -45.35
C LYS A 434 -22.58 8.50 -46.58
N LYS A 435 -21.50 8.02 -47.20
CA LYS A 435 -21.60 7.08 -48.33
C LYS A 435 -22.18 5.72 -47.91
N ASP A 436 -21.74 5.17 -46.79
CA ASP A 436 -22.25 3.90 -46.26
C ASP A 436 -23.73 4.00 -45.83
N GLU A 437 -24.16 5.15 -45.28
CA GLU A 437 -25.57 5.42 -44.97
C GLU A 437 -26.43 5.48 -46.25
N ILE A 438 -25.95 6.15 -47.29
CA ILE A 438 -26.62 6.21 -48.61
C ILE A 438 -26.67 4.83 -49.27
N GLU A 439 -25.63 4.01 -49.12
CA GLU A 439 -25.58 2.67 -49.73
C GLU A 439 -26.54 1.69 -49.02
N LYS A 440 -26.69 1.80 -47.69
CA LYS A 440 -27.69 1.05 -46.92
C LYS A 440 -29.14 1.46 -47.25
N GLU A 441 -29.38 2.74 -47.52
CA GLU A 441 -30.71 3.18 -48.01
C GLU A 441 -31.02 2.60 -49.39
N LYS A 442 -30.04 2.57 -50.30
CA LYS A 442 -30.18 1.96 -51.63
C LYS A 442 -30.40 0.44 -51.56
N GLU A 443 -29.77 -0.26 -50.61
CA GLU A 443 -30.01 -1.69 -50.41
C GLU A 443 -31.42 -1.97 -49.88
N LYS A 444 -31.93 -1.15 -48.95
CA LYS A 444 -33.32 -1.22 -48.48
C LYS A 444 -34.33 -0.94 -49.59
N GLU A 445 -34.06 0.02 -50.48
CA GLU A 445 -34.91 0.27 -51.66
C GLU A 445 -34.93 -0.93 -52.61
N LYS A 446 -33.77 -1.56 -52.88
CA LYS A 446 -33.70 -2.78 -53.70
C LYS A 446 -34.40 -3.98 -53.07
N GLU A 447 -34.40 -4.08 -51.74
CA GLU A 447 -35.11 -5.14 -51.02
C GLU A 447 -36.63 -4.93 -51.10
N ASN A 448 -37.10 -3.69 -50.97
CA ASN A 448 -38.50 -3.31 -51.19
C ASN A 448 -38.96 -3.50 -52.64
N GLU A 449 -38.08 -3.30 -53.64
CA GLU A 449 -38.38 -3.61 -55.05
C GLU A 449 -38.48 -5.12 -55.29
N LYS A 450 -37.60 -5.93 -54.68
CA LYS A 450 -37.67 -7.39 -54.75
C LYS A 450 -38.92 -7.97 -54.06
N GLU A 451 -39.39 -7.34 -52.98
CA GLU A 451 -40.67 -7.71 -52.37
C GLU A 451 -41.86 -7.37 -53.26
N LYS A 452 -41.84 -6.21 -53.93
CA LYS A 452 -42.86 -5.85 -54.93
C LYS A 452 -42.85 -6.80 -56.15
N GLU A 453 -41.69 -7.24 -56.61
CA GLU A 453 -41.58 -8.26 -57.68
C GLU A 453 -42.07 -9.65 -57.24
N LYS A 454 -41.87 -10.03 -55.97
CA LYS A 454 -42.44 -11.27 -55.40
C LYS A 454 -43.97 -11.22 -55.28
N GLU A 455 -44.52 -10.04 -55.02
CA GLU A 455 -45.97 -9.82 -55.00
C GLU A 455 -46.61 -9.89 -56.41
N ILE A 456 -45.86 -9.48 -57.44
CA ILE A 456 -46.28 -9.55 -58.85
C ILE A 456 -46.15 -10.98 -59.40
N THR A 457 -45.11 -11.73 -59.00
CA THR A 457 -44.91 -13.13 -59.42
C THR A 457 -45.85 -14.13 -58.72
N ASN A 458 -46.38 -13.81 -57.53
CA ASN A 458 -47.40 -14.64 -56.86
C ASN A 458 -48.82 -14.52 -57.45
N LYS A 459 -49.05 -13.63 -58.42
CA LYS A 459 -50.33 -13.53 -59.15
C LYS A 459 -50.39 -14.31 -60.46
N ASN A 460 -49.26 -14.78 -61.00
CA ASN A 460 -49.21 -15.50 -62.28
C ASN A 460 -48.19 -16.65 -62.22
N GLY A 461 -48.63 -17.90 -62.14
CA GLY A 461 -47.68 -19.01 -62.35
C GLY A 461 -48.07 -20.40 -61.89
N LYS A 462 -49.33 -20.82 -62.11
CA LYS A 462 -49.77 -22.21 -61.91
C LYS A 462 -49.45 -23.05 -63.15
N TRP A 463 -48.17 -23.15 -63.57
CA TRP A 463 -47.83 -23.94 -64.76
C TRP A 463 -46.34 -24.28 -64.92
N PHE A 464 -45.70 -25.02 -64.00
CA PHE A 464 -44.54 -25.89 -64.31
C PHE A 464 -44.09 -26.64 -63.04
N SER A 465 -44.70 -27.79 -62.75
CA SER A 465 -44.24 -28.68 -61.67
C SER A 465 -44.25 -30.14 -62.12
N ASN A 466 -43.53 -30.44 -63.21
CA ASN A 466 -43.21 -31.81 -63.60
C ASN A 466 -41.97 -31.84 -64.51
N LEU A 467 -40.79 -31.62 -63.94
CA LEU A 467 -39.56 -32.20 -64.49
C LEU A 467 -38.45 -32.18 -63.45
N LEU A 468 -37.74 -33.31 -63.34
CA LEU A 468 -36.52 -33.56 -62.56
C LEU A 468 -36.70 -34.19 -61.17
N LYS A 469 -36.94 -35.51 -61.18
CA LYS A 469 -36.38 -36.45 -60.19
C LYS A 469 -35.13 -37.10 -60.78
N SER A 470 -34.14 -37.33 -59.90
CA SER A 470 -32.93 -38.19 -60.05
C SER A 470 -31.77 -37.54 -60.84
N LYS A 471 -30.47 -37.75 -60.54
CA LYS A 471 -29.75 -38.74 -59.73
C LYS A 471 -28.25 -38.33 -59.63
N SER A 472 -27.64 -38.67 -58.49
CA SER A 472 -26.27 -39.22 -58.25
C SER A 472 -24.98 -38.68 -58.90
N LYS A 473 -24.01 -38.36 -58.01
CA LYS A 473 -22.59 -38.80 -57.89
C LYS A 473 -21.73 -39.03 -59.14
N SER A 474 -20.50 -38.48 -59.14
CA SER A 474 -19.20 -39.21 -59.19
C SER A 474 -17.99 -38.34 -59.60
N THR A 475 -16.88 -38.52 -58.86
CA THR A 475 -15.43 -38.48 -59.16
C THR A 475 -14.97 -38.37 -60.64
N THR A 476 -13.80 -37.83 -61.06
CA THR A 476 -12.39 -38.02 -60.60
C THR A 476 -11.41 -37.13 -61.42
N THR A 477 -10.24 -36.77 -60.85
CA THR A 477 -8.83 -36.60 -61.38
C THR A 477 -8.56 -36.31 -62.88
N THR A 478 -7.51 -35.57 -63.31
CA THR A 478 -6.05 -35.82 -63.10
C THR A 478 -5.16 -34.67 -63.66
N THR A 479 -4.09 -34.38 -62.90
CA THR A 479 -2.70 -33.91 -63.15
C THR A 479 -2.14 -33.59 -64.56
N THR A 480 -1.32 -32.52 -64.64
CA THR A 480 0.00 -32.51 -65.34
C THR A 480 0.95 -31.36 -64.90
N THR A 481 1.93 -31.73 -64.07
CA THR A 481 3.38 -31.39 -63.98
C THR A 481 4.05 -30.04 -64.31
N ASN A 482 4.96 -29.70 -63.37
CA ASN A 482 6.29 -29.06 -63.47
C ASN A 482 6.31 -27.53 -63.71
N THR A 483 7.05 -26.71 -62.95
CA THR A 483 8.50 -26.81 -62.75
C THR A 483 8.97 -25.93 -61.56
N ILE A 484 9.99 -26.42 -60.86
CA ILE A 484 10.70 -25.80 -59.74
C ILE A 484 11.51 -24.58 -60.21
N ILE A 485 11.27 -23.41 -59.62
CA ILE A 485 12.29 -22.37 -59.45
C ILE A 485 12.22 -21.86 -58.01
N LYS A 486 13.33 -22.07 -57.29
CA LYS A 486 13.63 -21.50 -55.98
C LYS A 486 13.59 -19.97 -56.06
N SER A 487 12.74 -19.37 -55.23
CA SER A 487 13.04 -18.06 -54.65
C SER A 487 12.63 -18.09 -53.18
N GLU A 488 13.61 -17.98 -52.30
CA GLU A 488 13.40 -17.73 -50.88
C GLU A 488 12.78 -16.33 -50.72
N LYS A 489 11.44 -16.29 -50.74
CA LYS A 489 10.70 -15.17 -50.17
C LYS A 489 10.32 -15.55 -48.74
N LEU A 490 11.05 -14.98 -47.79
CA LEU A 490 10.61 -14.79 -46.41
C LEU A 490 9.15 -14.32 -46.41
N GLY A 491 8.25 -15.23 -46.09
CA GLY A 491 6.83 -14.95 -45.91
C GLY A 491 6.61 -14.12 -44.65
N ILE A 492 6.64 -12.80 -44.80
CA ILE A 492 6.14 -11.85 -43.78
C ILE A 492 4.97 -11.02 -44.32
N THR A 493 4.58 -11.15 -45.58
CA THR A 493 3.54 -10.30 -46.18
C THR A 493 2.17 -10.98 -46.26
N SER A 494 1.42 -10.99 -45.15
CA SER A 494 -0.07 -10.93 -45.18
C SER A 494 -0.77 -10.70 -43.82
N LEU A 495 -0.06 -10.56 -42.68
CA LEU A 495 -0.72 -10.78 -41.39
C LEU A 495 -1.53 -9.62 -40.77
N PHE A 496 -1.62 -8.43 -41.34
CA PHE A 496 -2.32 -7.33 -40.66
C PHE A 496 -3.15 -6.47 -41.61
N ASN A 497 -4.37 -6.94 -41.86
CA ASN A 497 -5.43 -6.15 -42.47
C ASN A 497 -6.06 -5.26 -41.38
N TYR A 498 -5.56 -4.03 -41.22
CA TYR A 498 -5.90 -3.10 -40.12
C TYR A 498 -7.32 -2.52 -40.20
N ASP A 499 -8.08 -2.79 -41.26
CA ASP A 499 -9.35 -2.10 -41.56
C ASP A 499 -10.62 -2.77 -41.01
N LYS A 500 -10.50 -3.83 -40.21
CA LYS A 500 -11.67 -4.47 -39.62
C LYS A 500 -11.70 -4.31 -38.10
N PHE A 501 -12.50 -3.35 -37.66
CA PHE A 501 -13.06 -3.27 -36.29
C PHE A 501 -13.81 -4.56 -35.87
N SER A 502 -13.94 -5.55 -36.77
CA SER A 502 -14.72 -6.78 -36.62
C SER A 502 -14.12 -7.82 -35.67
N THR A 503 -12.96 -7.57 -35.04
CA THR A 503 -12.42 -8.47 -34.00
C THR A 503 -12.90 -8.10 -32.59
N ILE A 504 -13.60 -6.97 -32.43
CA ILE A 504 -14.19 -6.59 -31.14
C ILE A 504 -15.48 -7.40 -30.95
N ASN A 505 -15.53 -8.20 -29.89
CA ASN A 505 -16.75 -8.89 -29.50
C ASN A 505 -17.67 -7.91 -28.75
N TYR A 506 -18.65 -7.36 -29.47
CA TYR A 506 -19.61 -6.42 -28.90
C TYR A 506 -20.68 -7.08 -28.02
N TYR A 507 -20.86 -8.41 -28.08
CA TYR A 507 -21.88 -9.12 -27.27
C TYR A 507 -21.51 -9.21 -25.79
N SER A 508 -20.22 -9.35 -25.49
CA SER A 508 -19.66 -9.34 -24.12
C SER A 508 -18.73 -8.14 -23.92
N PHE A 509 -19.13 -6.98 -24.44
CA PHE A 509 -18.29 -5.79 -24.46
C PHE A 509 -17.93 -5.32 -23.04
N ASN A 510 -16.63 -5.28 -22.77
CA ASN A 510 -16.07 -4.67 -21.58
C ASN A 510 -15.05 -3.63 -22.03
N LEU A 511 -15.34 -2.35 -21.77
CA LEU A 511 -14.51 -1.23 -22.23
C LEU A 511 -13.06 -1.34 -21.73
N GLU A 512 -12.87 -1.68 -20.45
CA GLU A 512 -11.55 -1.86 -19.85
C GLU A 512 -10.77 -2.96 -20.55
N ARG A 513 -11.40 -4.12 -20.76
CA ARG A 513 -10.82 -5.26 -21.46
C ARG A 513 -10.35 -4.86 -22.85
N GLU A 514 -11.22 -4.26 -23.67
CA GLU A 514 -10.90 -3.95 -25.06
C GLU A 514 -9.82 -2.88 -25.20
N ILE A 515 -9.81 -1.87 -24.32
CA ILE A 515 -8.74 -0.86 -24.33
C ILE A 515 -7.42 -1.47 -23.90
N LYS A 516 -7.40 -2.30 -22.84
CA LYS A 516 -6.19 -3.03 -22.43
C LYS A 516 -5.69 -3.96 -23.55
N ARG A 517 -6.59 -4.63 -24.26
CA ARG A 517 -6.25 -5.47 -25.42
C ARG A 517 -5.57 -4.66 -26.53
N ILE A 518 -6.17 -3.55 -26.94
CA ILE A 518 -5.58 -2.64 -27.94
C ILE A 518 -4.22 -2.16 -27.47
N TYR A 519 -4.12 -1.75 -26.21
CA TYR A 519 -2.88 -1.23 -25.67
C TYR A 519 -1.77 -2.29 -25.63
N LEU A 520 -2.06 -3.52 -25.19
CA LEU A 520 -1.08 -4.60 -25.11
C LEU A 520 -0.69 -5.10 -26.50
N PHE A 521 -1.66 -5.54 -27.30
CA PHE A 521 -1.41 -6.30 -28.52
C PHE A 521 -1.26 -5.40 -29.76
N ASP A 522 -2.01 -4.30 -29.86
CA ASP A 522 -1.94 -3.44 -31.04
C ASP A 522 -0.85 -2.35 -30.89
N TYR A 523 -0.59 -1.87 -29.66
CA TYR A 523 0.38 -0.82 -29.36
C TYR A 523 1.71 -1.36 -28.81
N LEU A 524 1.73 -1.89 -27.58
CA LEU A 524 2.95 -2.29 -26.88
C LEU A 524 3.70 -3.41 -27.59
N GLU A 525 3.02 -4.36 -28.23
CA GLU A 525 3.69 -5.43 -28.98
C GLU A 525 4.71 -4.90 -30.01
N LYS A 526 4.39 -3.76 -30.65
CA LYS A 526 5.23 -3.10 -31.65
C LYS A 526 6.27 -2.16 -31.03
N GLU A 527 5.99 -1.65 -29.84
CA GLU A 527 6.78 -0.61 -29.20
C GLU A 527 7.64 -1.13 -28.02
N LYS A 528 7.45 -2.39 -27.60
CA LYS A 528 8.03 -2.96 -26.37
C LYS A 528 9.53 -2.76 -26.24
N GLU A 529 10.30 -2.86 -27.34
CA GLU A 529 11.75 -2.66 -27.34
C GLU A 529 12.18 -1.26 -26.86
N HIS A 530 11.30 -0.26 -27.00
CA HIS A 530 11.53 1.10 -26.53
C HIS A 530 10.99 1.34 -25.11
N PHE A 531 9.95 0.61 -24.70
CA PHE A 531 9.19 0.93 -23.49
C PHE A 531 9.41 0.02 -22.31
N MET A 532 9.80 -1.24 -22.46
CA MET A 532 9.93 -2.14 -21.32
C MET A 532 10.76 -3.39 -21.64
N PRO A 533 11.35 -4.05 -20.63
CA PRO A 533 11.90 -5.38 -20.79
C PRO A 533 10.86 -6.34 -21.34
N LYS A 534 11.33 -7.29 -22.16
CA LYS A 534 10.46 -8.28 -22.83
C LYS A 534 9.68 -9.11 -21.80
N GLU A 535 10.29 -9.40 -20.67
CA GLU A 535 9.72 -10.16 -19.55
C GLU A 535 8.53 -9.41 -18.93
N SER A 536 8.65 -8.09 -18.72
CA SER A 536 7.55 -7.25 -18.19
C SER A 536 6.36 -7.22 -19.15
N TYR A 537 6.61 -7.08 -20.46
CA TYR A 537 5.55 -7.16 -21.46
C TYR A 537 4.83 -8.52 -21.43
N LEU A 538 5.60 -9.61 -21.33
CA LEU A 538 5.06 -10.96 -21.30
C LEU A 538 4.20 -11.19 -20.05
N LEU A 539 4.64 -10.71 -18.87
CA LEU A 539 3.86 -10.73 -17.64
C LEU A 539 2.51 -10.01 -17.81
N MET A 540 2.51 -8.79 -18.35
CA MET A 540 1.28 -8.04 -18.59
C MET A 540 0.32 -8.76 -19.55
N VAL A 541 0.85 -9.41 -20.58
CA VAL A 541 0.04 -10.22 -21.51
C VAL A 541 -0.56 -11.45 -20.82
N ILE A 542 0.24 -12.15 -20.01
CA ILE A 542 -0.22 -13.33 -19.26
C ILE A 542 -1.30 -12.94 -18.26
N ASP A 543 -1.10 -11.85 -17.52
CA ASP A 543 -2.08 -11.34 -16.55
C ASP A 543 -3.38 -10.89 -17.20
N PHE A 544 -3.28 -10.20 -18.36
CA PHE A 544 -4.45 -9.84 -19.15
C PHE A 544 -5.24 -11.09 -19.54
N LYS A 545 -4.57 -12.09 -20.15
CA LYS A 545 -5.24 -13.32 -20.61
C LYS A 545 -5.86 -14.09 -19.44
N ARG A 546 -5.15 -14.20 -18.32
CA ARG A 546 -5.66 -14.81 -17.08
C ARG A 546 -6.92 -14.10 -16.59
N LYS A 547 -6.88 -12.77 -16.48
CA LYS A 547 -7.98 -11.95 -15.95
C LYS A 547 -9.26 -12.07 -16.77
N TYR A 548 -9.13 -12.15 -18.10
CA TYR A 548 -10.28 -12.23 -19.00
C TYR A 548 -10.56 -13.66 -19.51
N GLN A 549 -9.91 -14.67 -18.94
CA GLN A 549 -10.08 -16.09 -19.27
C GLN A 549 -9.83 -16.41 -20.77
N GLU A 550 -8.94 -15.67 -21.42
CA GLU A 550 -8.58 -15.83 -22.84
C GLU A 550 -7.46 -16.86 -23.04
N ASN A 551 -7.64 -18.04 -22.45
CA ASN A 551 -6.61 -19.07 -22.41
C ASN A 551 -6.31 -19.69 -23.78
N GLU A 552 -7.22 -19.57 -24.75
CA GLU A 552 -7.02 -20.09 -26.11
C GLU A 552 -5.79 -19.48 -26.79
N PHE A 553 -5.44 -18.22 -26.48
CA PHE A 553 -4.28 -17.55 -27.07
C PHE A 553 -2.95 -17.83 -26.37
N LEU A 554 -2.93 -18.47 -25.18
CA LEU A 554 -1.67 -18.98 -24.61
C LEU A 554 -1.18 -20.22 -25.38
N LYS A 555 -2.04 -20.80 -26.22
CA LYS A 555 -1.75 -21.99 -27.03
C LYS A 555 -1.07 -21.65 -28.37
N ASP A 556 -0.90 -20.37 -28.68
CA ASP A 556 -0.19 -19.95 -29.88
C ASP A 556 1.32 -20.26 -29.72
N SER A 557 1.82 -21.20 -30.52
CA SER A 557 3.20 -21.65 -30.50
C SER A 557 4.20 -20.49 -30.74
N LEU A 558 3.78 -19.43 -31.42
CA LEU A 558 4.61 -18.23 -31.61
C LEU A 558 4.85 -17.48 -30.29
N PHE A 559 3.88 -17.48 -29.38
CA PHE A 559 4.01 -16.85 -28.06
C PHE A 559 4.96 -17.62 -27.15
N LEU A 560 4.89 -18.96 -27.18
CA LEU A 560 5.71 -19.84 -26.35
C LEU A 560 7.17 -19.97 -26.82
N ASN A 561 7.45 -19.64 -28.08
CA ASN A 561 8.81 -19.61 -28.63
C ASN A 561 9.60 -18.34 -28.21
N LEU A 562 8.99 -17.40 -27.49
CA LEU A 562 9.68 -16.22 -27.00
C LEU A 562 10.57 -16.57 -25.80
N ASN A 563 11.89 -16.42 -25.93
CA ASN A 563 12.82 -16.46 -24.78
C ASN A 563 12.28 -15.56 -23.63
N GLY A 564 12.22 -16.10 -22.41
CA GLY A 564 11.68 -15.44 -21.21
C GLY A 564 10.19 -15.69 -20.93
N CYS A 565 9.44 -16.28 -21.87
CA CYS A 565 8.00 -16.53 -21.71
C CYS A 565 7.69 -17.50 -20.57
N TYR A 566 8.43 -18.60 -20.43
CA TYR A 566 8.21 -19.55 -19.33
C TYR A 566 8.54 -18.99 -17.94
N GLU A 567 9.57 -18.14 -17.85
CA GLU A 567 9.92 -17.46 -16.59
C GLU A 567 8.79 -16.49 -16.21
N SER A 568 8.28 -15.71 -17.19
CA SER A 568 7.14 -14.81 -16.99
C SER A 568 5.85 -15.57 -16.65
N LEU A 569 5.57 -16.68 -17.35
CA LEU A 569 4.41 -17.54 -17.10
C LEU A 569 4.44 -18.10 -15.69
N PHE A 570 5.61 -18.56 -15.24
CA PHE A 570 5.80 -19.06 -13.90
C PHE A 570 5.66 -17.97 -12.82
N ILE A 571 6.21 -16.78 -13.07
CA ILE A 571 6.06 -15.63 -12.16
C ILE A 571 4.58 -15.25 -12.03
N ALA A 572 3.85 -15.12 -13.14
CA ALA A 572 2.42 -14.79 -13.12
C ALA A 572 1.59 -15.91 -12.46
N SER A 573 1.93 -17.17 -12.70
CA SER A 573 1.25 -18.31 -12.09
C SER A 573 1.50 -18.38 -10.58
N ILE A 574 2.70 -18.05 -10.11
CA ILE A 574 3.01 -17.86 -8.68
C ILE A 574 2.18 -16.70 -8.12
N HIS A 575 2.30 -15.51 -8.71
CA HIS A 575 1.71 -14.27 -8.19
C HIS A 575 0.19 -14.38 -8.02
N HIS A 576 -0.45 -15.16 -8.90
CA HIS A 576 -1.89 -15.35 -8.90
C HIS A 576 -2.36 -16.74 -8.45
N ALA A 577 -1.45 -17.56 -7.91
CA ALA A 577 -1.67 -18.97 -7.60
C ALA A 577 -2.50 -19.69 -8.68
N ASP A 578 -2.28 -19.36 -9.95
CA ASP A 578 -3.15 -19.77 -11.05
C ASP A 578 -2.56 -20.98 -11.76
N TYR A 579 -2.90 -22.16 -11.24
CA TYR A 579 -2.36 -23.42 -11.72
C TYR A 579 -2.76 -23.72 -13.16
N LYS A 580 -3.86 -23.14 -13.65
CA LYS A 580 -4.29 -23.27 -15.04
C LYS A 580 -3.31 -22.66 -16.04
N LEU A 581 -2.50 -21.69 -15.61
CA LEU A 581 -1.42 -21.14 -16.44
C LEU A 581 -0.30 -22.17 -16.70
N LEU A 582 -0.22 -23.23 -15.89
CA LEU A 582 0.76 -24.31 -16.02
C LEU A 582 0.14 -25.60 -16.57
N GLU A 583 -1.19 -25.70 -16.66
CA GLU A 583 -1.90 -26.84 -17.24
C GLU A 583 -1.91 -26.74 -18.78
N PHE A 584 -0.97 -27.41 -19.41
CA PHE A 584 -0.84 -27.52 -20.87
C PHE A 584 -1.67 -28.70 -21.44
N ASP A 585 -2.86 -28.96 -20.91
CA ASP A 585 -3.63 -30.17 -21.26
C ASP A 585 -4.14 -30.20 -22.70
N SER A 586 -4.09 -29.06 -23.41
CA SER A 586 -4.42 -29.00 -24.84
C SER A 586 -3.28 -29.36 -25.78
N PHE A 587 -2.05 -29.53 -25.29
CA PHE A 587 -0.90 -29.89 -26.11
C PHE A 587 -0.85 -31.40 -26.33
N ASN A 588 -0.36 -31.84 -27.49
CA ASN A 588 -0.08 -33.25 -27.70
C ASN A 588 1.08 -33.71 -26.78
N TYR A 589 1.27 -35.01 -26.63
CA TYR A 589 2.24 -35.58 -25.69
C TYR A 589 3.68 -35.07 -25.92
N ASP A 590 4.13 -35.01 -27.18
CA ASP A 590 5.49 -34.59 -27.54
C ASP A 590 5.73 -33.10 -27.27
N GLU A 591 4.75 -32.26 -27.63
CA GLU A 591 4.78 -30.83 -27.33
C GLU A 591 4.80 -30.59 -25.83
N ARG A 592 3.91 -31.26 -25.09
CA ARG A 592 3.84 -31.16 -23.63
C ARG A 592 5.18 -31.50 -22.98
N SER A 593 5.85 -32.55 -23.42
CA SER A 593 7.17 -32.95 -22.90
C SER A 593 8.20 -31.82 -23.10
N LYS A 594 8.31 -31.30 -24.32
CA LYS A 594 9.24 -30.21 -24.66
C LYS A 594 8.97 -28.94 -23.84
N TYR A 595 7.70 -28.58 -23.67
CA TYR A 595 7.31 -27.40 -22.90
C TYR A 595 7.62 -27.57 -21.41
N LEU A 596 7.41 -28.76 -20.85
CA LEU A 596 7.73 -29.05 -19.46
C LEU A 596 9.23 -28.91 -19.18
N ASP A 597 10.09 -29.34 -20.10
CA ASP A 597 11.53 -29.17 -19.95
C ASP A 597 11.96 -27.70 -19.99
N LEU A 598 11.36 -26.90 -20.88
CA LEU A 598 11.59 -25.45 -20.92
C LEU A 598 11.10 -24.74 -19.65
N LEU A 599 9.92 -25.11 -19.16
CA LEU A 599 9.36 -24.58 -17.92
C LEU A 599 10.24 -24.94 -16.73
N LYS A 600 10.67 -26.21 -16.60
CA LYS A 600 11.60 -26.66 -15.55
C LYS A 600 12.89 -25.85 -15.57
N ASN A 601 13.46 -25.62 -16.75
CA ASN A 601 14.68 -24.84 -16.89
C ASN A 601 14.48 -23.37 -16.48
N ALA A 602 13.37 -22.76 -16.88
CA ALA A 602 13.03 -21.39 -16.50
C ALA A 602 12.83 -21.26 -14.99
N ILE A 603 12.14 -22.20 -14.35
CA ILE A 603 11.92 -22.23 -12.90
C ILE A 603 13.24 -22.37 -12.16
N ASN A 604 14.07 -23.33 -12.56
CA ASN A 604 15.39 -23.51 -11.98
C ASN A 604 16.27 -22.26 -12.12
N SER A 605 16.20 -21.58 -13.27
CA SER A 605 16.90 -20.32 -13.51
C SER A 605 16.40 -19.21 -12.59
N PHE A 606 15.08 -19.06 -12.46
CA PHE A 606 14.44 -18.08 -11.58
C PHE A 606 14.91 -18.23 -10.13
N PHE A 607 14.81 -19.44 -9.57
CA PHE A 607 15.25 -19.68 -8.19
C PHE A 607 16.76 -19.55 -8.00
N TYR A 608 17.56 -19.87 -9.01
CA TYR A 608 19.01 -19.66 -8.95
C TYR A 608 19.38 -18.17 -8.93
N LYS A 609 18.74 -17.36 -9.78
CA LYS A 609 18.92 -15.90 -9.81
C LYS A 609 18.44 -15.23 -8.52
N ASN A 610 17.38 -15.77 -7.90
CA ASN A 610 16.66 -15.12 -6.81
C ASN A 610 16.88 -15.77 -5.42
N ARG A 611 17.99 -16.49 -5.20
CA ARG A 611 18.29 -17.19 -3.92
C ARG A 611 18.23 -16.30 -2.67
N SER A 612 18.41 -14.99 -2.81
CA SER A 612 18.40 -14.02 -1.70
C SER A 612 17.10 -13.21 -1.59
N LEU A 613 16.19 -13.32 -2.57
CA LEU A 613 14.94 -12.58 -2.51
C LEU A 613 13.96 -13.35 -1.64
N ASN A 614 13.55 -12.72 -0.53
CA ASN A 614 12.32 -13.11 0.15
C ASN A 614 11.25 -13.22 -0.92
N ILE A 615 10.59 -14.37 -1.02
CA ILE A 615 9.50 -14.63 -1.97
C ILE A 615 8.24 -13.89 -1.47
N GLU A 616 8.36 -12.57 -1.23
CA GLU A 616 7.25 -11.68 -0.90
C GLU A 616 6.21 -11.62 -2.04
N TYR A 617 6.57 -12.10 -3.24
CA TYR A 617 5.66 -12.29 -4.37
C TYR A 617 4.51 -13.27 -4.08
N PHE A 618 4.68 -14.19 -3.13
CA PHE A 618 3.67 -15.16 -2.76
C PHE A 618 2.78 -14.65 -1.59
N SER A 619 3.23 -13.63 -0.87
CA SER A 619 2.67 -13.25 0.45
C SER A 619 1.54 -12.22 0.43
N LEU A 620 1.33 -11.47 -0.67
CA LEU A 620 0.53 -10.24 -0.56
C LEU A 620 -0.86 -10.25 -1.21
N ALA A 621 -1.10 -10.95 -2.33
CA ALA A 621 -2.29 -10.65 -3.14
C ALA A 621 -3.50 -11.58 -2.98
N GLN A 622 -3.36 -12.80 -2.44
CA GLN A 622 -4.46 -13.78 -2.47
C GLN A 622 -4.86 -14.32 -1.10
N LYS A 623 -6.12 -14.04 -0.74
CA LYS A 623 -6.80 -14.58 0.45
C LYS A 623 -7.26 -16.03 0.28
N ASP A 624 -7.13 -16.59 -0.93
CA ASP A 624 -7.66 -17.90 -1.30
C ASP A 624 -6.59 -19.00 -1.16
N ILE A 625 -6.51 -19.58 0.04
CA ILE A 625 -5.55 -20.65 0.38
C ILE A 625 -5.82 -21.93 -0.42
N GLU A 626 -7.08 -22.24 -0.72
CA GLU A 626 -7.42 -23.44 -1.50
C GLU A 626 -6.84 -23.36 -2.92
N LYS A 627 -6.91 -22.17 -3.53
CA LYS A 627 -6.27 -21.91 -4.82
C LYS A 627 -4.75 -22.11 -4.77
N GLN A 628 -4.10 -21.64 -3.69
CA GLN A 628 -2.66 -21.83 -3.47
C GLN A 628 -2.27 -23.31 -3.28
N ILE A 629 -3.09 -24.10 -2.59
CA ILE A 629 -2.86 -25.55 -2.43
C ILE A 629 -3.00 -26.27 -3.78
N LYS A 630 -4.01 -25.94 -4.59
CA LYS A 630 -4.16 -26.48 -5.95
C LYS A 630 -2.98 -26.11 -6.85
N TYR A 631 -2.45 -24.90 -6.69
CA TYR A 631 -1.23 -24.47 -7.36
C TYR A 631 -0.01 -25.31 -6.96
N LEU A 632 0.17 -25.51 -5.66
CA LEU A 632 1.24 -26.37 -5.15
C LEU A 632 1.13 -27.79 -5.70
N ASP A 633 -0.07 -28.38 -5.70
CA ASP A 633 -0.32 -29.71 -6.28
C ASP A 633 0.07 -29.79 -7.76
N CYS A 634 -0.30 -28.77 -8.54
CA CYS A 634 0.10 -28.68 -9.94
C CYS A 634 1.62 -28.69 -10.09
N ILE A 635 2.35 -27.88 -9.31
CA ILE A 635 3.82 -27.83 -9.34
C ILE A 635 4.44 -29.20 -9.05
N TYR A 636 3.89 -29.95 -8.08
CA TYR A 636 4.31 -31.32 -7.80
C TYR A 636 4.03 -32.26 -8.97
N ARG A 637 2.80 -32.27 -9.51
CA ARG A 637 2.45 -33.12 -10.65
C ARG A 637 3.35 -32.90 -11.87
N LEU A 638 3.82 -31.68 -12.09
CA LEU A 638 4.74 -31.32 -13.18
C LEU A 638 6.19 -31.78 -12.97
N LYS A 639 6.52 -32.33 -11.80
CA LYS A 639 7.85 -32.81 -11.41
C LYS A 639 8.96 -31.75 -11.55
N ILE A 640 8.66 -30.51 -11.17
CA ILE A 640 9.60 -29.40 -11.21
C ILE A 640 10.41 -29.40 -9.89
N TYR A 641 11.32 -30.37 -9.72
CA TYR A 641 11.94 -30.64 -8.42
C TYR A 641 13.36 -30.08 -8.28
N LYS A 642 13.46 -28.97 -7.53
CA LYS A 642 14.44 -28.86 -6.44
C LYS A 642 13.62 -28.61 -5.17
N ASN A 643 13.94 -29.28 -4.06
CA ASN A 643 13.12 -29.24 -2.84
C ASN A 643 12.98 -27.82 -2.26
N GLU A 644 14.00 -26.97 -2.41
CA GLU A 644 14.02 -25.63 -1.82
C GLU A 644 12.93 -24.68 -2.35
N PRO A 645 12.77 -24.45 -3.67
CA PRO A 645 11.68 -23.70 -4.26
C PRO A 645 10.29 -24.01 -3.71
N VAL A 646 9.95 -25.29 -3.70
CA VAL A 646 8.61 -25.75 -3.37
C VAL A 646 8.39 -25.68 -1.87
N LEU A 647 9.44 -25.95 -1.09
CA LEU A 647 9.45 -25.71 0.35
C LEU A 647 9.21 -24.24 0.70
N ALA A 648 9.71 -23.30 -0.09
CA ALA A 648 9.47 -21.88 0.14
C ALA A 648 8.00 -21.50 -0.12
N ILE A 649 7.40 -21.99 -1.21
CA ILE A 649 5.96 -21.81 -1.48
C ILE A 649 5.13 -22.43 -0.36
N PHE A 650 5.48 -23.64 0.05
CA PHE A 650 4.83 -24.37 1.13
C PHE A 650 4.88 -23.59 2.47
N LYS A 651 6.07 -23.08 2.83
CA LYS A 651 6.26 -22.24 4.02
C LYS A 651 5.38 -20.99 3.99
N GLU A 652 5.27 -20.34 2.83
CA GLU A 652 4.42 -19.15 2.70
C GLU A 652 2.94 -19.47 2.90
N ILE A 653 2.44 -20.52 2.24
CA ILE A 653 1.04 -20.95 2.35
C ILE A 653 0.68 -21.21 3.83
N VAL A 654 1.54 -21.95 4.54
CA VAL A 654 1.33 -22.31 5.94
C VAL A 654 1.47 -21.11 6.89
N SER A 655 2.35 -20.16 6.57
CA SER A 655 2.57 -18.95 7.39
C SER A 655 1.47 -17.90 7.20
N SER A 656 0.60 -18.07 6.20
CA SER A 656 -0.50 -17.16 5.93
C SER A 656 -1.51 -17.13 7.09
N LYS A 657 -1.90 -15.92 7.51
CA LYS A 657 -2.92 -15.71 8.54
C LYS A 657 -4.32 -16.25 8.17
N TYR A 658 -4.56 -16.59 6.91
CA TYR A 658 -5.83 -17.15 6.42
C TYR A 658 -5.82 -18.68 6.39
N TYR A 659 -4.68 -19.32 6.69
CA TYR A 659 -4.58 -20.77 6.73
C TYR A 659 -5.34 -21.34 7.93
N SER A 660 -6.06 -22.44 7.72
CA SER A 660 -6.94 -23.08 8.72
C SER A 660 -6.76 -24.60 8.70
N THR A 661 -7.34 -25.31 9.67
CA THR A 661 -7.27 -26.78 9.73
C THR A 661 -7.95 -27.46 8.54
N GLN A 662 -8.99 -26.87 7.94
CA GLN A 662 -9.59 -27.40 6.70
C GLN A 662 -8.61 -27.38 5.52
N HIS A 663 -7.75 -26.36 5.46
CA HIS A 663 -6.68 -26.27 4.46
C HIS A 663 -5.58 -27.30 4.72
N ALA A 664 -5.36 -27.71 5.99
CA ALA A 664 -4.37 -28.72 6.36
C ALA A 664 -4.66 -30.09 5.72
N ASP A 665 -5.92 -30.54 5.72
CA ASP A 665 -6.29 -31.83 5.12
C ASP A 665 -6.07 -31.84 3.60
N SER A 666 -6.42 -30.73 2.95
CA SER A 666 -6.18 -30.54 1.51
C SER A 666 -4.68 -30.58 1.20
N LEU A 667 -3.87 -29.88 2.00
CA LEU A 667 -2.42 -29.86 1.84
C LEU A 667 -1.79 -31.23 2.10
N ALA A 668 -2.21 -31.95 3.15
CA ALA A 668 -1.76 -33.30 3.44
C ALA A 668 -2.07 -34.27 2.28
N THR A 669 -3.25 -34.14 1.68
CA THR A 669 -3.64 -34.94 0.51
C THR A 669 -2.69 -34.69 -0.66
N VAL A 670 -2.33 -33.43 -0.93
CA VAL A 670 -1.35 -33.07 -1.96
C VAL A 670 0.02 -33.68 -1.67
N ILE A 671 0.47 -33.65 -0.41
CA ILE A 671 1.76 -34.23 -0.03
C ILE A 671 1.78 -35.74 -0.25
N LYS A 672 0.73 -36.42 0.22
CA LYS A 672 0.58 -37.87 0.12
C LYS A 672 0.50 -38.34 -1.34
N ASN A 673 -0.27 -37.65 -2.17
CA ASN A 673 -0.46 -38.03 -3.57
C ASN A 673 0.81 -37.89 -4.41
N ASN A 674 1.70 -36.97 -4.03
CA ASN A 674 2.91 -36.67 -4.80
C ASN A 674 4.17 -37.35 -4.24
N ASN A 675 4.06 -38.21 -3.20
CA ASN A 675 5.18 -38.90 -2.54
C ASN A 675 6.35 -37.95 -2.22
N ILE A 676 6.03 -36.76 -1.71
CA ILE A 676 7.06 -35.79 -1.36
C ILE A 676 7.81 -36.32 -0.15
N GLY A 677 9.14 -36.30 -0.20
CA GLY A 677 9.97 -36.73 0.93
C GLY A 677 9.61 -36.00 2.23
N LEU A 678 9.98 -36.59 3.36
CA LEU A 678 9.68 -36.06 4.70
C LEU A 678 10.06 -34.59 4.80
N PHE A 679 9.07 -33.74 5.05
CA PHE A 679 9.29 -32.31 5.31
C PHE A 679 9.62 -32.08 6.77
N SER A 680 10.50 -31.11 7.06
CA SER A 680 10.65 -30.63 8.44
C SER A 680 9.33 -29.99 8.90
N ALA A 681 8.81 -30.43 10.06
CA ALA A 681 7.62 -29.84 10.68
C ALA A 681 7.83 -28.38 11.17
N GLU A 682 9.06 -27.85 11.06
CA GLU A 682 9.42 -26.46 11.36
C GLU A 682 8.53 -25.44 10.65
N VAL A 683 8.06 -25.78 9.45
CA VAL A 683 7.11 -24.99 8.64
C VAL A 683 5.83 -24.62 9.38
N PHE A 684 5.35 -25.45 10.33
CA PHE A 684 4.11 -25.23 11.07
C PHE A 684 4.32 -24.55 12.43
N SER A 685 5.57 -24.30 12.81
CA SER A 685 5.92 -23.83 14.16
C SER A 685 5.27 -22.50 14.54
N HIS A 686 4.88 -21.69 13.55
CA HIS A 686 4.23 -20.39 13.74
C HIS A 686 2.73 -20.49 14.11
N ASN A 687 2.11 -21.67 13.97
CA ASN A 687 0.70 -21.87 14.27
C ASN A 687 0.48 -23.19 15.01
N ARG A 688 0.28 -23.08 16.33
CA ARG A 688 0.12 -24.21 17.24
C ARG A 688 -1.00 -25.16 16.82
N GLU A 689 -2.14 -24.64 16.42
CA GLU A 689 -3.32 -25.46 16.12
C GLU A 689 -3.13 -26.25 14.82
N ILE A 690 -2.50 -25.63 13.80
CA ILE A 690 -2.11 -26.32 12.57
C ILE A 690 -1.06 -27.41 12.87
N PHE A 691 -0.04 -27.08 13.67
CA PHE A 691 1.01 -28.03 14.04
C PHE A 691 0.42 -29.26 14.74
N LYS A 692 -0.47 -29.05 15.72
CA LYS A 692 -1.17 -30.14 16.43
C LYS A 692 -2.00 -30.99 15.48
N HIS A 693 -2.74 -30.35 14.58
CA HIS A 693 -3.57 -31.05 13.58
C HIS A 693 -2.75 -31.96 12.67
N PHE A 694 -1.62 -31.47 12.14
CA PHE A 694 -0.71 -32.29 11.32
C PHE A 694 -0.06 -33.41 12.13
N TYR A 695 0.33 -33.16 13.38
CA TYR A 695 0.91 -34.20 14.23
C TYR A 695 -0.08 -35.33 14.54
N GLN A 696 -1.34 -35.00 14.79
CA GLN A 696 -2.37 -35.98 15.14
C GLN A 696 -2.84 -36.80 13.94
N ASN A 697 -3.00 -36.17 12.77
CA ASN A 697 -3.65 -36.80 11.62
C ASN A 697 -2.66 -37.27 10.53
N TYR A 698 -1.43 -36.72 10.50
CA TYR A 698 -0.49 -36.87 9.38
C TYR A 698 0.97 -36.98 9.85
N LYS A 699 1.22 -37.63 10.98
CA LYS A 699 2.54 -37.73 11.62
C LYS A 699 3.61 -38.27 10.66
N GLU A 700 3.25 -39.22 9.81
CA GLU A 700 4.13 -39.91 8.87
C GLU A 700 4.63 -39.05 7.71
N LEU A 701 4.04 -37.87 7.48
CA LEU A 701 4.41 -37.00 6.37
C LEU A 701 5.57 -36.03 6.72
N PHE A 702 5.95 -35.94 7.99
CA PHE A 702 6.89 -34.91 8.48
C PHE A 702 7.96 -35.46 9.42
N GLU A 703 9.12 -34.80 9.39
CA GLU A 703 10.17 -34.95 10.39
C GLU A 703 9.91 -34.01 11.58
N TRP A 704 9.63 -34.62 12.73
CA TRP A 704 9.27 -33.94 13.98
C TRP A 704 10.45 -33.71 14.93
N THR A 705 11.64 -34.17 14.57
CA THR A 705 12.85 -34.19 15.42
C THR A 705 13.74 -32.95 15.27
N SER A 706 13.29 -31.94 14.51
CA SER A 706 14.09 -30.72 14.27
C SER A 706 14.27 -29.90 15.54
N GLU A 707 15.53 -29.58 15.86
CA GLU A 707 15.91 -28.67 16.95
C GLU A 707 15.33 -27.26 16.74
N ASN A 708 15.16 -26.84 15.48
CA ASN A 708 14.59 -25.53 15.16
C ASN A 708 13.14 -25.37 15.65
N ILE A 709 12.35 -26.46 15.66
CA ILE A 709 10.97 -26.45 16.18
C ILE A 709 11.00 -26.09 17.68
N ALA A 710 11.83 -26.79 18.44
CA ALA A 710 11.98 -26.59 19.88
C ALA A 710 12.43 -25.15 20.18
N ASN A 711 13.50 -24.72 19.50
CA ASN A 711 14.08 -23.39 19.68
C ASN A 711 13.07 -22.28 19.37
N PHE A 712 12.30 -22.43 18.29
CA PHE A 712 11.29 -21.45 17.89
C PHE A 712 10.14 -21.36 18.90
N VAL A 713 9.60 -22.50 19.31
CA VAL A 713 8.45 -22.55 20.24
C VAL A 713 8.84 -22.02 21.62
N VAL A 714 10.01 -22.38 22.13
CA VAL A 714 10.54 -21.87 23.39
C VAL A 714 10.81 -20.37 23.32
N ARG A 715 11.37 -19.89 22.21
CA ARG A 715 11.63 -18.47 22.00
C ARG A 715 10.35 -17.64 22.00
N ASN A 716 9.27 -18.13 21.41
CA ASN A 716 7.97 -17.43 21.39
C ASN A 716 7.21 -17.50 22.72
N GLY A 717 7.64 -18.37 23.64
CA GLY A 717 7.08 -18.49 24.98
C GLY A 717 5.65 -19.06 25.06
N ASP A 718 5.23 -19.84 24.06
CA ASP A 718 3.95 -20.56 24.10
C ASP A 718 4.06 -21.82 24.95
N ILE A 719 3.84 -21.67 26.26
CA ILE A 719 3.90 -22.74 27.26
C ILE A 719 3.03 -23.95 26.88
N GLY A 720 1.80 -23.70 26.38
CA GLY A 720 0.90 -24.79 26.00
C GLY A 720 1.35 -25.53 24.74
N PHE A 721 2.23 -24.92 23.95
CA PHE A 721 2.88 -25.60 22.83
C PHE A 721 4.13 -26.37 23.29
N ILE A 722 4.95 -25.81 24.18
CA ILE A 722 6.08 -26.52 24.81
C ILE A 722 5.60 -27.81 25.50
N GLU A 723 4.52 -27.71 26.27
CA GLU A 723 3.87 -28.84 26.94
C GLU A 723 3.48 -29.95 25.94
N PHE A 724 2.88 -29.54 24.81
CA PHE A 724 2.52 -30.46 23.74
C PHE A 724 3.74 -31.15 23.13
N LEU A 725 4.84 -30.42 22.89
CA LEU A 725 6.07 -31.01 22.36
C LEU A 725 6.66 -32.05 23.33
N HIS A 726 6.73 -31.72 24.62
CA HIS A 726 7.25 -32.59 25.69
C HIS A 726 6.47 -33.91 25.78
N TYR A 727 5.15 -33.86 25.95
CA TYR A 727 4.34 -35.06 26.16
C TYR A 727 4.25 -35.97 24.92
N ASN A 728 4.54 -35.43 23.74
CA ASN A 728 4.52 -36.20 22.50
C ASN A 728 5.92 -36.67 22.05
N GLY A 729 6.98 -36.37 22.81
CA GLY A 729 8.36 -36.70 22.44
C GLY A 729 8.78 -36.05 21.13
N ILE A 730 8.29 -34.83 20.86
CA ILE A 730 8.59 -34.08 19.64
C ILE A 730 9.79 -33.18 19.90
N SER A 731 10.72 -33.13 18.95
CA SER A 731 11.90 -32.25 18.95
C SER A 731 12.87 -32.47 20.12
N LYS A 732 14.03 -31.80 20.08
CA LYS A 732 15.04 -31.84 21.15
C LYS A 732 14.85 -30.65 22.10
N LEU A 733 13.91 -30.76 23.04
CA LEU A 733 13.66 -29.70 24.01
C LEU A 733 14.84 -29.45 24.98
N ASP A 734 15.75 -30.43 25.13
CA ASP A 734 16.90 -30.34 26.03
C ASP A 734 17.83 -29.14 25.70
N SER A 735 18.07 -28.86 24.41
CA SER A 735 18.86 -27.69 24.00
C SER A 735 18.04 -26.41 23.85
N ALA A 736 16.71 -26.54 23.78
CA ALA A 736 15.83 -25.41 23.49
C ALA A 736 15.64 -24.46 24.68
N ILE A 737 15.82 -24.94 25.91
CA ILE A 737 15.74 -24.11 27.12
C ILE A 737 16.70 -22.91 27.07
N ASP A 738 17.81 -23.04 26.34
CA ASP A 738 18.79 -21.98 26.15
C ASP A 738 18.22 -20.77 25.38
N PHE A 739 17.12 -20.96 24.65
CA PHE A 739 16.45 -19.95 23.85
C PHE A 739 15.25 -19.30 24.55
N CYS A 740 15.02 -19.58 25.84
CA CYS A 740 13.97 -18.94 26.63
C CYS A 740 14.10 -17.41 26.57
N GLN A 741 12.99 -16.72 26.35
CA GLN A 741 12.93 -15.25 26.39
C GLN A 741 12.21 -14.68 27.62
N SER A 742 11.57 -15.53 28.43
CA SER A 742 10.89 -15.12 29.67
C SER A 742 11.17 -16.09 30.82
N LEU A 743 11.17 -15.55 32.05
CA LEU A 743 11.32 -16.32 33.27
C LEU A 743 10.24 -17.42 33.40
N LYS A 744 8.99 -17.07 33.07
CA LYS A 744 7.85 -17.98 33.14
C LYS A 744 8.04 -19.25 32.31
N VAL A 745 8.63 -19.12 31.12
CA VAL A 745 8.91 -20.25 30.22
C VAL A 745 10.02 -21.11 30.78
N ALA A 746 11.09 -20.51 31.28
CA ALA A 746 12.19 -21.24 31.90
C ALA A 746 11.75 -22.04 33.14
N GLU A 747 10.98 -21.43 34.04
CA GLU A 747 10.41 -22.13 35.20
C GLU A 747 9.55 -23.33 34.78
N PHE A 748 8.76 -23.15 33.72
CA PHE A 748 7.94 -24.22 33.17
C PHE A 748 8.81 -25.36 32.60
N MET A 749 9.84 -25.03 31.80
CA MET A 749 10.74 -26.05 31.24
C MET A 749 11.51 -26.82 32.33
N ILE A 750 11.93 -26.16 33.39
CA ILE A 750 12.58 -26.84 34.53
C ILE A 750 11.61 -27.78 35.25
N LYS A 751 10.34 -27.40 35.40
CA LYS A 751 9.30 -28.31 35.94
C LYS A 751 9.09 -29.55 35.08
N LEU A 752 9.33 -29.46 33.77
CA LEU A 752 9.31 -30.60 32.85
C LEU A 752 10.61 -31.44 32.88
N GLY A 753 11.60 -31.06 33.69
CA GLY A 753 12.86 -31.79 33.85
C GLY A 753 14.00 -31.31 32.95
N TYR A 754 13.80 -30.23 32.18
CA TYR A 754 14.88 -29.64 31.38
C TYR A 754 15.82 -28.80 32.25
N SER A 755 17.08 -28.76 31.88
CA SER A 755 18.11 -28.04 32.65
C SER A 755 18.83 -27.04 31.77
N PHE A 756 19.09 -25.84 32.32
CA PHE A 756 19.89 -24.85 31.61
C PHE A 756 21.26 -25.43 31.27
N THR A 757 21.75 -25.12 30.08
CA THR A 757 23.13 -25.41 29.70
C THR A 757 24.01 -24.18 29.93
N ARG A 758 25.32 -24.35 29.73
CA ARG A 758 26.27 -23.23 29.72
C ARG A 758 25.93 -22.19 28.62
N ASN A 759 25.33 -22.62 27.51
CA ASN A 759 24.96 -21.72 26.42
C ASN A 759 23.75 -20.85 26.79
N SER A 760 22.92 -21.23 27.77
CA SER A 760 21.78 -20.40 28.18
C SER A 760 22.22 -19.04 28.67
N LEU A 761 23.27 -18.94 29.51
CA LEU A 761 23.75 -17.65 30.00
C LEU A 761 24.22 -16.73 28.88
N ASN A 762 24.87 -17.28 27.85
CA ASN A 762 25.29 -16.53 26.66
C ASN A 762 24.08 -16.06 25.84
N LEU A 763 23.13 -16.94 25.54
CA LEU A 763 21.96 -16.60 24.75
C LEU A 763 21.02 -15.62 25.48
N ILE A 764 20.78 -15.83 26.78
CA ILE A 764 19.94 -14.97 27.62
C ILE A 764 20.59 -13.60 27.82
N SER A 765 21.91 -13.51 28.04
CA SER A 765 22.59 -12.22 28.20
C SER A 765 22.59 -11.37 26.93
N ASN A 766 22.44 -11.98 25.76
CA ASN A 766 22.27 -11.28 24.48
C ASN A 766 20.83 -10.81 24.21
N LEU A 767 19.85 -11.19 25.05
CA LEU A 767 18.50 -10.63 24.96
C LEU A 767 18.51 -9.16 25.36
N ASP A 768 17.39 -8.47 25.10
CA ASP A 768 17.22 -7.11 25.60
C ASP A 768 17.42 -7.06 27.11
N SER A 769 17.72 -5.89 27.65
CA SER A 769 17.99 -5.71 29.08
C SER A 769 16.75 -5.29 29.86
N SER A 770 15.57 -5.73 29.41
CA SER A 770 14.35 -5.53 30.17
C SER A 770 14.48 -6.14 31.58
N GLY A 771 13.63 -5.71 32.51
CA GLY A 771 13.60 -6.31 33.85
C GLY A 771 13.36 -7.83 33.81
N GLU A 772 12.51 -8.28 32.87
CA GLU A 772 12.12 -9.69 32.74
C GLU A 772 13.27 -10.59 32.25
N THR A 773 14.03 -10.15 31.25
CA THR A 773 15.20 -10.89 30.75
C THR A 773 16.33 -10.94 31.77
N PHE A 774 16.50 -9.87 32.57
CA PHE A 774 17.47 -9.89 33.67
C PHE A 774 17.05 -10.87 34.77
N SER A 775 15.77 -10.90 35.17
CA SER A 775 15.29 -11.91 36.12
C SER A 775 15.45 -13.33 35.59
N LEU A 776 15.23 -13.55 34.29
CA LEU A 776 15.53 -14.83 33.63
C LEU A 776 17.03 -15.17 33.72
N PHE A 777 17.91 -14.20 33.51
CA PHE A 777 19.36 -14.38 33.66
C PHE A 777 19.74 -14.75 35.09
N GLU A 778 19.24 -14.02 36.10
CA GLU A 778 19.49 -14.32 37.52
C GLU A 778 19.01 -15.72 37.88
N TYR A 779 17.82 -16.09 37.40
CA TYR A 779 17.25 -17.42 37.64
C TYR A 779 18.09 -18.53 36.99
N ALA A 780 18.47 -18.38 35.72
CA ALA A 780 19.35 -19.31 35.01
C ALA A 780 20.72 -19.43 35.69
N PHE A 781 21.26 -18.30 36.14
CA PHE A 781 22.52 -18.24 36.87
C PHE A 781 22.46 -19.02 38.18
N ASN A 782 21.46 -18.74 39.03
CA ASN A 782 21.32 -19.41 40.32
C ASN A 782 21.06 -20.92 40.15
N PHE A 783 20.30 -21.29 39.13
CA PHE A 783 20.08 -22.70 38.78
C PHE A 783 21.40 -23.42 38.46
N LEU A 784 22.21 -22.84 37.56
CA LEU A 784 23.53 -23.39 37.21
C LEU A 784 24.50 -23.39 38.40
N GLN A 785 24.47 -22.38 39.26
CA GLN A 785 25.28 -22.33 40.48
C GLN A 785 25.04 -23.52 41.41
N GLY A 786 23.77 -23.93 41.55
CA GLY A 786 23.40 -25.15 42.30
C GLY A 786 23.92 -26.45 41.68
N THR A 787 24.24 -26.44 40.38
CA THR A 787 24.86 -27.60 39.70
C THR A 787 26.38 -27.61 39.86
N PHE A 788 27.05 -26.45 39.86
CA PHE A 788 28.50 -26.36 40.02
C PHE A 788 28.98 -26.84 41.39
N THR A 789 28.23 -26.51 42.44
CA THR A 789 28.58 -26.87 43.83
C THR A 789 28.55 -28.37 44.13
N LYS A 790 27.79 -29.16 43.37
CA LYS A 790 27.68 -30.62 43.58
C LYS A 790 28.83 -31.44 42.99
N ILE A 791 29.61 -30.86 42.08
CA ILE A 791 30.64 -31.59 41.32
C ILE A 791 31.96 -31.69 42.12
N ASP A 792 32.21 -30.79 43.06
CA ASP A 792 33.48 -30.71 43.80
C ASP A 792 33.64 -31.77 44.92
N GLU A 793 32.58 -32.51 45.29
CA GLU A 793 32.66 -33.45 46.42
C GLU A 793 32.98 -34.91 46.04
N THR A 794 33.03 -35.28 44.75
CA THR A 794 32.96 -36.71 44.36
C THR A 794 34.11 -37.27 43.51
N ILE A 795 35.11 -36.48 43.10
CA ILE A 795 36.13 -36.98 42.16
C ILE A 795 37.55 -36.58 42.58
N GLU A 796 38.17 -37.37 43.46
CA GLU A 796 39.63 -37.44 43.60
C GLU A 796 40.22 -38.18 42.38
N GLY A 797 40.25 -37.54 41.21
CA GLY A 797 40.75 -38.19 40.00
C GLY A 797 40.67 -37.38 38.72
N THR A 798 41.73 -36.61 38.45
CA THR A 798 42.02 -35.83 37.23
C THR A 798 41.13 -34.60 36.92
N PRO A 799 41.75 -33.45 36.59
CA PRO A 799 41.04 -32.18 36.43
C PRO A 799 40.39 -32.07 35.04
N GLN A 800 39.18 -32.62 34.88
CA GLN A 800 38.24 -32.19 33.82
C GLN A 800 37.50 -30.88 34.21
N LEU A 801 38.14 -30.02 35.02
CA LEU A 801 37.63 -28.74 35.54
C LEU A 801 37.30 -27.69 34.46
N THR A 802 37.58 -27.94 33.17
CA THR A 802 37.47 -26.91 32.12
C THR A 802 36.07 -26.70 31.56
N GLU A 803 35.13 -27.64 31.77
CA GLU A 803 33.80 -27.56 31.14
C GLU A 803 32.80 -26.68 31.90
N ASN A 804 33.00 -26.46 33.20
CA ASN A 804 32.04 -25.80 34.11
C ASN A 804 32.22 -24.28 34.29
N LEU A 805 32.95 -23.61 33.38
CA LEU A 805 33.30 -22.19 33.54
C LEU A 805 32.29 -21.22 32.91
N ILE A 806 31.90 -20.13 33.58
CA ILE A 806 30.96 -19.10 33.07
C ILE A 806 31.64 -18.22 32.01
N PRO A 807 31.21 -18.18 30.74
CA PRO A 807 31.86 -17.37 29.70
C PRO A 807 31.52 -15.88 29.82
N ILE A 808 32.43 -15.06 30.37
CA ILE A 808 32.21 -13.61 30.55
C ILE A 808 32.15 -12.83 29.24
N PHE A 809 32.96 -13.17 28.24
CA PHE A 809 33.06 -12.37 27.01
C PHE A 809 31.72 -12.27 26.26
N SER A 810 30.97 -13.36 26.28
CA SER A 810 29.61 -13.46 25.76
C SER A 810 28.61 -12.58 26.52
N ILE A 811 28.76 -12.48 27.84
CA ILE A 811 27.88 -11.75 28.75
C ILE A 811 28.21 -10.24 28.76
N ALA A 812 29.41 -9.87 28.31
CA ALA A 812 29.95 -8.50 28.34
C ALA A 812 29.14 -7.45 27.55
N ARG A 813 28.16 -7.87 26.74
CA ARG A 813 27.28 -6.94 26.01
C ARG A 813 26.13 -6.40 26.87
N ASN A 814 25.84 -7.01 28.02
CA ASN A 814 24.75 -6.60 28.91
C ASN A 814 25.28 -6.15 30.27
N TYR A 815 25.24 -4.84 30.52
CA TYR A 815 25.73 -4.21 31.75
C TYR A 815 25.15 -4.86 33.01
N ARG A 816 23.83 -5.12 33.05
CA ARG A 816 23.17 -5.67 34.24
C ARG A 816 23.67 -7.07 34.56
N CYS A 817 23.74 -7.95 33.56
CA CYS A 817 24.25 -9.30 33.72
C CYS A 817 25.72 -9.32 34.17
N HIS A 818 26.55 -8.45 33.59
CA HIS A 818 27.97 -8.41 33.91
C HIS A 818 28.22 -7.78 35.31
N LYS A 819 27.44 -6.76 35.69
CA LYS A 819 27.45 -6.21 37.06
C LYS A 819 27.01 -7.23 38.11
N PHE A 820 25.96 -8.00 37.81
CA PHE A 820 25.51 -9.08 38.67
C PHE A 820 26.61 -10.13 38.91
N ILE A 821 27.36 -10.51 37.87
CA ILE A 821 28.51 -11.43 38.04
C ILE A 821 29.60 -10.80 38.90
N GLU A 822 29.94 -9.53 38.66
CA GLU A 822 30.91 -8.79 39.50
C GLU A 822 30.50 -8.83 40.97
N ASP A 823 29.26 -8.47 41.28
CA ASP A 823 28.75 -8.43 42.64
C ASP A 823 28.81 -9.81 43.30
N LYS A 824 28.43 -10.87 42.57
CA LYS A 824 28.51 -12.25 43.08
C LYS A 824 29.95 -12.70 43.36
N VAL A 825 30.91 -12.27 42.55
CA VAL A 825 32.33 -12.57 42.74
C VAL A 825 32.90 -11.78 43.92
N LEU A 826 32.58 -10.48 44.03
CA LEU A 826 33.01 -9.63 45.15
C LEU A 826 32.43 -10.08 46.49
N LEU A 827 31.19 -10.58 46.49
CA LEU A 827 30.54 -11.16 47.68
C LEU A 827 31.08 -12.56 48.03
N GLY A 828 32.01 -13.12 47.24
CA GLY A 828 32.57 -14.46 47.45
C GLY A 828 31.59 -15.60 47.17
N THR A 829 30.42 -15.30 46.58
CA THR A 829 29.42 -16.32 46.22
C THR A 829 29.81 -17.12 44.98
N ILE A 830 30.70 -16.58 44.14
CA ILE A 830 31.33 -17.27 43.02
C ILE A 830 32.84 -17.16 43.18
N GLN A 831 33.55 -18.28 43.18
CA GLN A 831 35.01 -18.26 43.09
C GLN A 831 35.46 -17.79 41.70
N PRO A 832 36.47 -16.91 41.59
CA PRO A 832 36.98 -16.45 40.29
C PRO A 832 37.40 -17.58 39.35
N SER A 833 37.78 -18.74 39.90
CA SER A 833 38.12 -19.94 39.15
C SER A 833 36.97 -20.52 38.34
N TYR A 834 35.71 -20.22 38.65
CA TYR A 834 34.54 -20.67 37.88
C TYR A 834 34.21 -19.76 36.69
N ILE A 835 35.03 -18.75 36.43
CA ILE A 835 34.79 -17.77 35.37
C ILE A 835 35.76 -17.99 34.21
N ASN A 836 35.20 -18.18 33.01
CA ASN A 836 35.95 -18.25 31.77
C ASN A 836 35.97 -16.90 31.08
N ILE A 837 37.15 -16.34 30.89
CA ILE A 837 37.32 -15.22 29.97
C ILE A 837 37.90 -15.77 28.67
N LEU A 838 37.02 -16.33 27.85
CA LEU A 838 37.36 -16.63 26.46
C LEU A 838 37.52 -15.31 25.71
N SER A 839 38.71 -14.73 25.76
CA SER A 839 39.12 -13.78 24.73
C SER A 839 39.13 -14.53 23.38
N SER A 840 38.84 -13.85 22.29
CA SER A 840 38.87 -14.41 20.92
C SER A 840 40.26 -14.90 20.45
N TYR A 841 41.24 -15.02 21.36
CA TYR A 841 42.59 -15.55 21.11
C TYR A 841 42.75 -16.96 21.70
N PRO A 842 43.44 -17.88 21.00
CA PRO A 842 43.50 -19.32 21.35
C PRO A 842 44.33 -19.65 22.60
N LYS A 843 44.85 -18.67 23.34
CA LYS A 843 45.56 -18.92 24.61
C LYS A 843 44.56 -18.86 25.76
N ARG A 844 44.10 -20.03 26.20
CA ARG A 844 43.30 -20.22 27.44
C ARG A 844 44.09 -19.64 28.62
N MET A 845 43.68 -18.49 29.15
CA MET A 845 44.13 -18.06 30.47
C MET A 845 43.23 -18.73 31.51
N ASN A 846 43.77 -19.67 32.28
CA ASN A 846 43.14 -20.08 33.54
C ASN A 846 43.25 -18.90 34.50
N ILE A 847 42.11 -18.26 34.77
CA ILE A 847 42.01 -17.19 35.75
C ILE A 847 41.79 -17.86 37.10
N LEU A 848 42.85 -17.90 37.89
CA LEU A 848 42.83 -18.49 39.23
C LEU A 848 42.69 -17.43 40.34
N THR A 849 42.80 -16.14 40.00
CA THR A 849 42.87 -15.05 41.01
C THR A 849 42.01 -13.84 40.63
N MET A 850 41.45 -13.19 41.66
CA MET A 850 40.70 -11.93 41.54
C MET A 850 41.45 -10.84 40.77
N GLU A 851 42.77 -10.75 40.96
CA GLU A 851 43.63 -9.76 40.31
C GLU A 851 43.56 -9.80 38.77
N LYS A 852 43.34 -10.99 38.18
CA LYS A 852 43.22 -11.15 36.72
C LYS A 852 41.81 -10.85 36.20
N LEU A 853 40.80 -10.90 37.07
CA LEU A 853 39.40 -10.69 36.71
C LEU A 853 39.01 -9.20 36.79
N LEU A 854 39.59 -8.46 37.74
CA LEU A 854 39.34 -7.02 37.94
C LEU A 854 39.47 -6.16 36.67
N PRO A 855 40.50 -6.32 35.80
CA PRO A 855 40.61 -5.52 34.57
C PRO A 855 39.45 -5.70 33.58
N TYR A 856 38.71 -6.81 33.65
CA TYR A 856 37.54 -7.03 32.80
C TYR A 856 36.30 -6.34 33.36
N PHE A 857 36.13 -6.32 34.67
CA PHE A 857 35.10 -5.51 35.32
C PHE A 857 35.37 -4.02 35.16
N ASP A 858 36.63 -3.59 35.02
CA ASP A 858 36.97 -2.19 34.74
C ASP A 858 36.31 -1.67 33.44
N SER A 859 36.01 -2.55 32.48
CA SER A 859 35.29 -2.18 31.25
C SER A 859 33.80 -1.85 31.45
N LEU A 860 33.19 -2.31 32.57
CA LEU A 860 31.82 -1.95 32.96
C LEU A 860 31.69 -0.48 33.30
N TYR A 861 32.78 0.08 33.81
CA TYR A 861 32.83 1.44 34.32
C TYR A 861 33.16 2.47 33.21
N ASP A 862 33.18 2.05 31.94
CA ASP A 862 33.25 2.91 30.76
C ASP A 862 31.85 3.19 30.20
N ILE A 863 31.42 4.44 30.30
CA ILE A 863 30.09 4.86 29.83
C ILE A 863 29.86 4.58 28.34
N ASN A 864 30.92 4.53 27.51
CA ASN A 864 30.77 4.28 26.07
C ASN A 864 30.24 2.88 25.78
N ASN A 865 30.62 1.89 26.59
CA ASN A 865 30.13 0.52 26.45
C ASN A 865 28.63 0.44 26.81
N VAL A 866 28.25 1.14 27.87
CA VAL A 866 26.85 1.22 28.34
C VAL A 866 25.97 1.95 27.33
N LEU A 867 26.45 3.05 26.77
CA LEU A 867 25.70 3.84 25.79
C LEU A 867 25.45 3.11 24.46
N ASN A 868 26.33 2.18 24.08
CA ASN A 868 26.16 1.35 22.88
C ASN A 868 24.99 0.36 22.99
N THR A 869 24.40 0.18 24.18
CA THR A 869 23.20 -0.64 24.36
C THR A 869 21.92 0.03 23.85
N PHE A 870 21.92 1.36 23.69
CA PHE A 870 20.75 2.18 23.35
C PHE A 870 19.51 1.91 24.21
N ASN A 871 19.69 1.41 25.43
CA ASN A 871 18.61 1.17 26.38
C ASN A 871 18.62 2.23 27.49
N TYR A 872 17.54 3.02 27.58
CA TYR A 872 17.41 4.08 28.57
C TYR A 872 17.55 3.60 30.02
N GLU A 873 16.95 2.46 30.37
CA GLU A 873 16.96 1.97 31.75
C GLU A 873 18.35 1.50 32.19
N ILE A 874 19.13 0.88 31.29
CA ILE A 874 20.54 0.56 31.58
C ILE A 874 21.30 1.86 31.84
N ILE A 875 21.22 2.81 30.92
CA ILE A 875 22.01 4.04 30.98
C ILE A 875 21.67 4.83 32.24
N ALA A 876 20.38 4.91 32.59
CA ALA A 876 19.92 5.55 33.82
C ALA A 876 20.41 4.83 35.08
N ALA A 877 20.36 3.49 35.11
CA ALA A 877 20.86 2.71 36.23
C ALA A 877 22.37 2.93 36.44
N PHE A 878 23.16 2.88 35.37
CA PHE A 878 24.60 3.15 35.39
C PHE A 878 24.92 4.55 35.94
N ILE A 879 24.24 5.58 35.43
CA ILE A 879 24.45 6.97 35.87
C ILE A 879 24.05 7.14 37.35
N ASN A 880 22.97 6.50 37.79
CA ASN A 880 22.54 6.57 39.18
C ASN A 880 23.51 5.85 40.12
N GLU A 881 24.05 4.71 39.71
CA GLU A 881 25.10 3.99 40.45
C GLU A 881 26.36 4.85 40.57
N TYR A 882 26.80 5.46 39.45
CA TYR A 882 27.90 6.41 39.45
C TYR A 882 27.67 7.55 40.46
N LYS A 883 26.48 8.16 40.46
CA LYS A 883 26.13 9.24 41.39
C LYS A 883 26.22 8.81 42.85
N ARG A 884 25.85 7.56 43.18
CA ARG A 884 25.96 7.02 44.55
C ARG A 884 27.41 6.76 44.94
N ASN A 885 28.26 6.41 43.98
CA ASN A 885 29.66 6.03 44.19
C ASN A 885 30.65 7.11 43.73
N TYR A 886 30.27 8.39 43.80
CA TYR A 886 30.99 9.52 43.20
C TYR A 886 32.47 9.62 43.64
N GLU A 887 32.78 9.17 44.86
CA GLU A 887 34.15 9.18 45.41
C GLU A 887 35.06 8.10 44.81
N ASN A 888 34.51 7.12 44.09
CA ASN A 888 35.25 5.98 43.58
C ASN A 888 35.83 6.28 42.18
N LYS A 889 37.15 6.48 42.10
CA LYS A 889 37.90 6.84 40.86
C LYS A 889 37.87 5.80 39.73
N ARG A 890 37.05 4.75 39.83
CA ARG A 890 36.98 3.65 38.85
C ARG A 890 36.16 3.99 37.59
N TYR A 891 35.26 4.97 37.64
CA TYR A 891 34.39 5.31 36.51
C TYR A 891 35.05 6.27 35.51
N LYS A 892 35.00 5.91 34.21
CA LYS A 892 35.40 6.78 33.09
C LYS A 892 34.15 7.38 32.44
N LEU A 893 33.86 8.64 32.78
CA LEU A 893 32.68 9.38 32.31
C LEU A 893 32.96 10.33 31.14
N GLN A 894 33.81 9.86 30.23
CA GLN A 894 34.10 10.55 28.99
C GLN A 894 33.36 9.86 27.86
N ILE A 895 32.31 10.51 27.33
CA ILE A 895 31.63 10.03 26.13
C ILE A 895 32.51 10.37 24.93
N ASN A 896 32.92 9.36 24.17
CA ASN A 896 33.67 9.60 22.95
C ASN A 896 32.76 10.20 21.85
N ARG A 897 33.33 11.07 21.02
CA ARG A 897 32.62 11.71 19.91
C ARG A 897 31.82 10.75 19.01
N PRO A 898 32.32 9.56 18.59
CA PRO A 898 31.55 8.63 17.77
C PRO A 898 30.25 8.14 18.44
N THR A 899 30.31 7.74 19.71
CA THR A 899 29.15 7.27 20.48
C THR A 899 28.14 8.40 20.66
N PHE A 900 28.61 9.62 20.97
CA PHE A 900 27.75 10.80 21.09
C PHE A 900 26.99 11.10 19.78
N ILE A 901 27.69 11.11 18.64
CA ILE A 901 27.07 11.32 17.32
C ILE A 901 26.02 10.24 17.01
N LYS A 902 26.33 8.98 17.32
CA LYS A 902 25.41 7.85 17.08
C LYS A 902 24.11 8.01 17.88
N ILE A 903 24.20 8.42 19.14
CA ILE A 903 23.02 8.67 19.99
C ILE A 903 22.17 9.84 19.48
N MET A 904 22.83 10.92 19.05
CA MET A 904 22.13 12.10 18.55
C MET A 904 21.36 11.82 17.24
N LYS A 905 21.79 10.84 16.43
CA LYS A 905 21.14 10.46 15.17
C LYS A 905 19.97 9.48 15.31
N LEU A 906 19.75 8.88 16.49
CA LEU A 906 18.66 7.90 16.67
C LEU A 906 17.31 8.61 16.81
N ASN A 907 16.41 8.44 15.84
CA ASN A 907 15.11 9.13 15.84
C ASN A 907 14.26 8.81 17.10
N ASP A 908 14.35 7.59 17.65
CA ASP A 908 13.49 7.12 18.75
C ASP A 908 14.10 7.27 20.17
N SER A 909 15.23 7.97 20.32
CA SER A 909 16.02 7.99 21.59
C SER A 909 15.87 9.25 22.45
N PHE A 910 14.78 10.02 22.34
CA PHE A 910 14.64 11.32 23.04
C PHE A 910 14.94 11.26 24.55
N LYS A 911 14.50 10.19 25.23
CA LYS A 911 14.79 9.98 26.66
C LYS A 911 16.28 9.82 26.96
N ILE A 912 17.02 9.11 26.11
CA ILE A 912 18.47 8.91 26.25
C ILE A 912 19.21 10.22 26.00
N ARG A 913 18.83 10.97 24.95
CA ARG A 913 19.40 12.29 24.68
C ARG A 913 19.20 13.24 25.86
N SER A 914 17.98 13.30 26.39
CA SER A 914 17.64 14.17 27.52
C SER A 914 18.46 13.82 28.76
N LEU A 915 18.57 12.52 29.09
CA LEU A 915 19.36 12.04 30.22
C LEU A 915 20.85 12.38 30.06
N ILE A 916 21.43 12.19 28.88
CA ILE A 916 22.84 12.50 28.62
C ILE A 916 23.05 14.02 28.70
N GLN A 917 22.19 14.81 28.07
CA GLN A 917 22.30 16.26 28.07
C GLN A 917 22.16 16.84 29.49
N GLU A 918 21.24 16.33 30.29
CA GLU A 918 21.08 16.72 31.70
C GLU A 918 22.37 16.46 32.49
N ASN A 919 22.99 15.28 32.31
CA ASN A 919 24.21 14.95 33.03
C ASN A 919 25.45 15.71 32.49
N ILE A 920 25.48 16.08 31.21
CA ILE A 920 26.50 17.00 30.67
C ILE A 920 26.33 18.39 31.29
N ASN A 921 25.09 18.91 31.32
CA ASN A 921 24.79 20.23 31.87
C ASN A 921 25.15 20.33 33.37
N ASN A 922 24.92 19.24 34.11
CA ASN A 922 25.27 19.13 35.53
C ASN A 922 26.77 18.84 35.77
N LYS A 923 27.61 18.83 34.72
CA LYS A 923 29.05 18.48 34.78
C LYS A 923 29.33 17.08 35.34
N ASN A 924 28.35 16.19 35.33
CA ASN A 924 28.51 14.79 35.69
C ASN A 924 29.10 13.98 34.53
N LEU A 925 28.93 14.44 33.29
CA LEU A 925 29.49 13.80 32.08
C LEU A 925 30.28 14.82 31.27
N SER A 926 31.38 14.36 30.68
CA SER A 926 32.16 15.13 29.71
C SER A 926 32.16 14.44 28.36
N VAL A 927 32.18 15.21 27.28
CA VAL A 927 32.33 14.70 25.90
C VAL A 927 33.77 14.96 25.49
N ASN A 928 34.47 13.91 25.05
CA ASN A 928 35.84 13.97 24.55
C ASN A 928 35.87 13.94 23.01
#